data_AF-W3AMF8-F1
#
_entry.id   AF-W3AMF8-F1
#
_cell.length_a   1.000
_cell.length_b   1.000
_cell.length_c   1.000
_cell.angle_alpha   90.00
_cell.angle_beta   90.00
_cell.angle_gamma   90.00
#
_symmetry.space_group_name_H-M   'P 1'
#
loop_
_entity.id
_entity.type
_entity.pdbx_description
1 polymer ?
#
loop_
_entity_poly.entity_id
_entity_poly.type
_entity_poly.pdbx_seq_one_letter_code
_entity_poly.pdbx_strand_id
1 'polypeptide(L)'
;MRRQEKKVLLDLIRSFRETHKELNDYIVKKDKSAIQYILSVCQEAAVKIGTCIEQSEGEGTVAVQQLEEYCKAVYGIFQKLNEEIAVDPVQEITSLQRTIDFVEDYVRNHISARSEIVFFPYKASMWDSFESVWKAATADPYVDAYVVPIPYFDRNSDGTAGEMHYEGELFPDDVPVISYREYDLKKRHPDVAYIHNPYDEFNTVTTVDPRFYSYELKKYVDILVYIPYCVNPGVMGEGGASLSVYGHADYILAQAPLFRSLFDPSVPDEKLLFMGSPKFDSVIERCKSSCPMPELWEECARGRKIYFYNTSISGMLVNTRAFINKMNYVFETFRKHPDVCLLWRPHPLLDATFKSMRPAFYQSFLELKERFISEKTGIYDDTPDVTGTISHSYAYIGEIGSAVTAQFGIVGKPIFILDDYVETLPEEENIKKGISYFLFSDHKNSLKYLITDGNKLFIDIEDNYKYKYVTALTDYIAEGWYTYAVEINGCIYCCGNYAQDIVVVKDNRIVKRIEFKNKISRSKAFYAFHTYGECIYLIPELYGSIVKYDTVLDKVTYYDGYKEDFSKNIFGQHLLGGTCIYKNYLLMASPTNHDILAFDLLLDKFLFITIEEASDDEICGCNVLVPDESDGAVWILPYNGKEIRRWYPESGKVQVYDNIPAAFSCAEFQNGKITELLPFSSAAVSRRYMVMSPLWGNRFLKLDKASGEISVWEPGLKLPDKPLSCYYHNSNRAIFIAPIGEENVQDAVWLLFSYNDRTLYKVNIDTDEITEMPIEFDIGELKQHACGFGRYTHELKYCMVENVFNSLSDFLEDNTIGTKFDKKSEIMAFNEIVANNDGTCGQKVHEFIMEKLEFKTKR
;
A
#
# COMPACT_ATOMS: atom_id res chain seq x y z
N MET A 1 -23.62 -21.03 -32.17
CA MET A 1 -24.72 -20.72 -31.23
C MET A 1 -24.20 -20.23 -29.86
N ARG A 2 -24.88 -19.33 -29.13
CA ARG A 2 -24.46 -18.96 -27.75
C ARG A 2 -24.69 -20.10 -26.77
N ARG A 3 -23.87 -20.19 -25.72
CA ARG A 3 -23.94 -21.27 -24.72
C ARG A 3 -25.32 -21.40 -24.05
N GLN A 4 -25.89 -20.27 -23.61
CA GLN A 4 -27.20 -20.26 -22.96
C GLN A 4 -28.32 -20.66 -23.93
N GLU A 5 -28.26 -20.19 -25.18
CA GLU A 5 -29.21 -20.58 -26.23
C GLU A 5 -29.14 -22.09 -26.51
N LYS A 6 -27.92 -22.64 -26.61
CA LYS A 6 -27.71 -24.08 -26.77
C LYS A 6 -28.27 -24.88 -25.59
N LYS A 7 -28.11 -24.39 -24.35
CA LYS A 7 -28.70 -25.01 -23.16
C LYS A 7 -30.23 -25.00 -23.22
N VAL A 8 -30.83 -23.85 -23.50
CA VAL A 8 -32.29 -23.70 -23.65
C VAL A 8 -32.82 -24.61 -24.77
N LEU A 9 -32.09 -24.72 -25.88
CA LEU A 9 -32.45 -25.60 -26.99
C LEU A 9 -32.40 -27.08 -26.59
N LEU A 10 -31.37 -27.51 -25.86
CA LEU A 10 -31.25 -28.88 -25.35
C LEU A 10 -32.33 -29.20 -24.30
N ASP A 11 -32.66 -28.25 -23.43
CA ASP A 11 -33.75 -28.41 -22.45
C ASP A 11 -35.11 -28.50 -23.17
N LEU A 12 -35.33 -27.70 -24.23
CA LEU A 12 -36.51 -27.79 -25.09
C LEU A 12 -36.59 -29.16 -25.78
N ILE A 13 -35.49 -29.66 -26.35
CA ILE A 13 -35.41 -31.00 -26.96
C ILE A 13 -35.71 -32.10 -25.94
N ARG A 14 -35.23 -31.95 -24.70
CA ARG A 14 -35.48 -32.92 -23.62
C ARG A 14 -36.96 -32.93 -23.21
N SER A 15 -37.57 -31.77 -23.02
CA SER A 15 -39.01 -31.63 -22.77
C SER A 15 -39.83 -32.23 -23.92
N PHE A 16 -39.38 -31.99 -25.16
CA PHE A 16 -40.01 -32.51 -26.36
C PHE A 16 -40.00 -34.05 -26.44
N ARG A 17 -38.92 -34.69 -25.98
CA ARG A 17 -38.85 -36.15 -25.82
C ARG A 17 -39.89 -36.70 -24.84
N GLU A 18 -40.25 -35.95 -23.80
CA GLU A 18 -41.28 -36.38 -22.83
C GLU A 18 -42.68 -36.35 -23.46
N THR A 19 -42.94 -35.40 -24.36
CA THR A 19 -44.20 -35.30 -25.11
C THR A 19 -44.49 -36.55 -25.97
N HIS A 20 -43.46 -37.22 -26.50
CA HIS A 20 -43.64 -38.48 -27.23
C HIS A 20 -44.15 -39.63 -26.36
N LYS A 21 -43.80 -39.64 -25.06
CA LYS A 21 -44.29 -40.67 -24.13
C LYS A 21 -45.77 -40.49 -23.85
N GLU A 22 -46.21 -39.24 -23.71
CA GLU A 22 -47.63 -38.91 -23.54
C GLU A 22 -48.44 -39.30 -24.78
N LEU A 23 -47.90 -39.05 -25.98
CA LEU A 23 -48.54 -39.44 -27.24
C LEU A 23 -48.88 -40.94 -27.29
N ASN A 24 -47.99 -41.81 -26.79
CA ASN A 24 -48.25 -43.25 -26.69
C ASN A 24 -49.49 -43.55 -25.84
N ASP A 25 -49.59 -42.93 -24.67
CA ASP A 25 -50.68 -43.16 -23.73
C ASP A 25 -52.03 -42.72 -24.29
N TYR A 26 -52.07 -41.59 -25.01
CA TYR A 26 -53.31 -41.10 -25.64
C TYR A 26 -53.71 -41.92 -26.86
N ILE A 27 -52.74 -42.43 -27.64
CA ILE A 27 -53.04 -43.35 -28.74
C ILE A 27 -53.64 -44.67 -28.21
N VAL A 28 -53.10 -45.22 -27.11
CA VAL A 28 -53.67 -46.42 -26.46
C VAL A 28 -55.07 -46.16 -25.90
N LYS A 29 -55.30 -44.98 -25.30
CA LYS A 29 -56.62 -44.56 -24.78
C LYS A 29 -57.62 -44.14 -25.86
N LYS A 30 -57.19 -44.04 -27.13
CA LYS A 30 -57.99 -43.58 -28.28
C LYS A 30 -58.61 -42.18 -28.11
N ASP A 31 -57.94 -41.30 -27.38
CA ASP A 31 -58.39 -39.92 -27.19
C ASP A 31 -57.99 -39.07 -28.40
N LYS A 32 -58.86 -39.05 -29.43
CA LYS A 32 -58.59 -38.37 -30.71
C LYS A 32 -58.25 -36.89 -30.52
N SER A 33 -58.93 -36.20 -29.59
CA SER A 33 -58.72 -34.77 -29.36
C SER A 33 -57.35 -34.50 -28.69
N ALA A 34 -56.97 -35.31 -27.70
CA ALA A 34 -55.66 -35.19 -27.07
C ALA A 34 -54.51 -35.53 -28.03
N ILE A 35 -54.67 -36.54 -28.89
CA ILE A 35 -53.66 -36.91 -29.89
C ILE A 35 -53.44 -35.79 -30.90
N GLN A 36 -54.51 -35.20 -31.43
CA GLN A 36 -54.40 -34.09 -32.39
C GLN A 36 -53.70 -32.87 -31.77
N TYR A 37 -54.04 -32.55 -30.51
CA TYR A 37 -53.38 -31.48 -29.77
C TYR A 37 -51.88 -31.74 -29.55
N ILE A 38 -51.50 -32.96 -29.16
CA ILE A 38 -50.09 -33.29 -28.95
C ILE A 38 -49.31 -33.27 -30.26
N LEU A 39 -49.87 -33.78 -31.36
CA LEU A 39 -49.23 -33.72 -32.68
C LEU A 39 -49.03 -32.26 -33.13
N SER A 40 -49.97 -31.35 -32.85
CA SER A 40 -49.77 -29.92 -33.15
C SER A 40 -48.66 -29.30 -32.29
N VAL A 41 -48.62 -29.63 -30.98
CA VAL A 41 -47.54 -29.20 -30.09
C VAL A 41 -46.18 -29.73 -30.57
N CYS A 42 -46.14 -30.97 -31.04
CA CYS A 42 -44.93 -31.58 -31.60
C CYS A 42 -44.44 -30.85 -32.86
N GLN A 43 -45.35 -30.45 -33.73
CA GLN A 43 -45.01 -29.72 -34.95
C GLN A 43 -44.51 -28.31 -34.63
N GLU A 44 -45.16 -27.59 -33.72
CA GLU A 44 -44.71 -26.27 -33.26
C GLU A 44 -43.34 -26.32 -32.59
N ALA A 45 -43.10 -27.33 -31.74
CA ALA A 45 -41.80 -27.53 -31.09
C ALA A 45 -40.68 -27.81 -32.11
N ALA A 46 -40.92 -28.70 -33.08
CA ALA A 46 -39.95 -29.01 -34.13
C ALA A 46 -39.61 -27.78 -35.00
N VAL A 47 -40.60 -26.97 -35.37
CA VAL A 47 -40.39 -25.71 -36.09
C VAL A 47 -39.57 -24.74 -35.24
N LYS A 48 -39.90 -24.58 -33.96
CA LYS A 48 -39.16 -23.68 -33.06
C LYS A 48 -37.70 -24.10 -32.87
N ILE A 49 -37.43 -25.39 -32.74
CA ILE A 49 -36.07 -25.95 -32.67
C ILE A 49 -35.33 -25.68 -33.99
N GLY A 50 -35.98 -25.93 -35.14
CA GLY A 50 -35.42 -25.70 -36.46
C GLY A 50 -35.03 -24.24 -36.68
N THR A 51 -35.97 -23.32 -36.44
CA THR A 51 -35.72 -21.87 -36.55
C THR A 51 -34.58 -21.40 -35.63
N CYS A 52 -34.47 -21.96 -34.42
CA CYS A 52 -33.37 -21.62 -33.50
C CYS A 52 -32.01 -22.09 -34.05
N ILE A 53 -31.95 -23.28 -34.64
CA ILE A 53 -30.73 -23.78 -35.31
C ILE A 53 -30.39 -22.90 -36.51
N GLU A 54 -31.36 -22.57 -37.36
CA GLU A 54 -31.14 -21.73 -38.55
C GLU A 54 -30.66 -20.32 -38.21
N GLN A 55 -31.23 -19.69 -37.18
CA GLN A 55 -30.79 -18.37 -36.72
C GLN A 55 -29.34 -18.33 -36.26
N SER A 56 -28.79 -19.47 -35.82
CA SER A 56 -27.45 -19.55 -35.23
C SER A 56 -26.40 -20.16 -36.16
N GLU A 57 -26.76 -21.17 -36.96
CA GLU A 57 -25.84 -21.95 -37.80
C GLU A 57 -26.10 -21.74 -39.31
N GLY A 58 -27.14 -20.99 -39.68
CA GLY A 58 -27.58 -20.77 -41.06
C GLY A 58 -28.60 -21.81 -41.56
N GLU A 59 -29.21 -21.54 -42.71
CA GLU A 59 -30.22 -22.41 -43.33
C GLU A 59 -29.61 -23.72 -43.87
N GLY A 60 -30.43 -24.78 -43.94
CA GLY A 60 -30.06 -26.03 -44.62
C GLY A 60 -29.16 -26.99 -43.84
N THR A 61 -29.03 -26.84 -42.53
CA THR A 61 -28.29 -27.81 -41.69
C THR A 61 -28.95 -29.20 -41.70
N VAL A 62 -28.15 -30.25 -41.49
CA VAL A 62 -28.65 -31.64 -41.46
C VAL A 62 -29.71 -31.82 -40.36
N ALA A 63 -29.54 -31.16 -39.21
CA ALA A 63 -30.55 -31.20 -38.13
C ALA A 63 -31.88 -30.57 -38.54
N VAL A 64 -31.86 -29.45 -39.27
CA VAL A 64 -33.09 -28.79 -39.76
C VAL A 64 -33.79 -29.68 -40.79
N GLN A 65 -33.06 -30.29 -41.72
CA GLN A 65 -33.63 -31.25 -42.68
C GLN A 65 -34.30 -32.44 -41.98
N GLN A 66 -33.69 -32.94 -40.91
CA GLN A 66 -34.29 -34.01 -40.10
C GLN A 66 -35.56 -33.53 -39.38
N LEU A 67 -35.61 -32.28 -38.91
CA LEU A 67 -36.82 -31.68 -38.32
C LEU A 67 -37.93 -31.45 -39.36
N GLU A 68 -37.59 -31.15 -40.61
CA GLU A 68 -38.56 -31.09 -41.70
C GLU A 68 -39.18 -32.46 -41.99
N GLU A 69 -38.37 -33.52 -42.06
CA GLU A 69 -38.86 -34.90 -42.20
C GLU A 69 -39.69 -35.34 -40.98
N TYR A 70 -39.29 -34.91 -39.78
CA TYR A 70 -40.08 -35.10 -38.56
C TYR A 70 -41.47 -34.47 -38.69
N CYS A 71 -41.57 -33.21 -39.15
CA CYS A 71 -42.84 -32.53 -39.38
C CYS A 71 -43.72 -33.26 -40.41
N LYS A 72 -43.13 -33.81 -41.48
CA LYS A 72 -43.85 -34.64 -42.47
C LYS A 72 -44.38 -35.92 -41.83
N ALA A 73 -43.59 -36.58 -40.98
CA ALA A 73 -44.01 -37.79 -40.26
C ALA A 73 -45.18 -37.50 -39.30
N VAL A 74 -45.10 -36.42 -38.52
CA VAL A 74 -46.19 -35.96 -37.63
C VAL A 74 -47.47 -35.69 -38.41
N TYR A 75 -47.38 -35.00 -39.55
CA TYR A 75 -48.54 -34.73 -40.41
C TYR A 75 -49.11 -36.03 -41.02
N GLY A 76 -48.25 -36.96 -41.42
CA GLY A 76 -48.67 -38.27 -41.91
C GLY A 76 -49.44 -39.07 -40.85
N ILE A 77 -49.01 -39.03 -39.59
CA ILE A 77 -49.73 -39.67 -38.47
C ILE A 77 -51.08 -38.99 -38.27
N PHE A 78 -51.13 -37.65 -38.28
CA PHE A 78 -52.37 -36.88 -38.19
C PHE A 78 -53.38 -37.25 -39.29
N GLN A 79 -52.92 -37.37 -40.54
CA GLN A 79 -53.77 -37.79 -41.66
C GLN A 79 -54.30 -39.22 -41.50
N LYS A 80 -53.41 -40.18 -41.18
CA LYS A 80 -53.81 -41.59 -40.94
C LYS A 80 -54.88 -41.69 -39.87
N LEU A 81 -54.75 -40.94 -38.77
CA LEU A 81 -55.73 -40.93 -37.68
C LEU A 81 -57.07 -40.29 -38.07
N ASN A 82 -57.06 -39.27 -38.92
CA ASN A 82 -58.29 -38.63 -39.43
C ASN A 82 -59.03 -39.50 -40.44
N GLU A 83 -58.29 -40.28 -41.25
CA GLU A 83 -58.83 -41.23 -42.22
C GLU A 83 -59.19 -42.60 -41.59
N GLU A 84 -59.09 -42.72 -40.26
CA GLU A 84 -59.31 -43.95 -39.49
C GLU A 84 -58.43 -45.14 -39.91
N ILE A 85 -57.28 -44.85 -40.50
CA ILE A 85 -56.25 -45.84 -40.85
C ILE A 85 -55.56 -46.29 -39.56
N ALA A 86 -55.40 -47.61 -39.40
CA ALA A 86 -54.70 -48.17 -38.25
C ALA A 86 -53.24 -47.68 -38.19
N VAL A 87 -52.88 -47.08 -37.06
CA VAL A 87 -51.52 -46.61 -36.77
C VAL A 87 -50.87 -47.57 -35.79
N ASP A 88 -49.65 -48.04 -36.07
CA ASP A 88 -48.82 -48.73 -35.09
C ASP A 88 -48.12 -47.68 -34.20
N PRO A 89 -48.57 -47.51 -32.94
CA PRO A 89 -48.06 -46.44 -32.08
C PRO A 89 -46.59 -46.65 -31.75
N VAL A 90 -46.16 -47.92 -31.63
CA VAL A 90 -44.78 -48.26 -31.28
C VAL A 90 -43.85 -47.90 -32.44
N GLN A 91 -44.22 -48.25 -33.67
CA GLN A 91 -43.40 -47.96 -34.84
C GLN A 91 -43.28 -46.46 -35.10
N GLU A 92 -44.39 -45.73 -35.10
CA GLU A 92 -44.41 -44.29 -35.43
C GLU A 92 -43.71 -43.46 -34.35
N ILE A 93 -43.95 -43.74 -33.06
CA ILE A 93 -43.28 -43.03 -31.96
C ILE A 93 -41.78 -43.35 -31.94
N THR A 94 -41.38 -44.60 -32.22
CA THR A 94 -39.96 -44.94 -32.33
C THR A 94 -39.29 -44.17 -33.46
N SER A 95 -39.98 -43.96 -34.58
CA SER A 95 -39.47 -43.16 -35.71
C SER A 95 -39.29 -41.70 -35.32
N LEU A 96 -40.31 -41.08 -34.71
CA LEU A 96 -40.24 -39.71 -34.21
C LEU A 96 -39.13 -39.52 -33.16
N GLN A 97 -38.99 -40.48 -32.25
CA GLN A 97 -37.96 -40.46 -31.21
C GLN A 97 -36.55 -40.51 -31.79
N ARG A 98 -36.29 -41.37 -32.78
CA ARG A 98 -34.97 -41.45 -33.45
C ARG A 98 -34.55 -40.14 -34.07
N THR A 99 -35.48 -39.42 -34.70
CA THR A 99 -35.19 -38.13 -35.30
C THR A 99 -34.79 -37.10 -34.24
N ILE A 100 -35.50 -37.06 -33.11
CA ILE A 100 -35.17 -36.15 -32.00
C ILE A 100 -33.86 -36.55 -31.30
N ASP A 101 -33.58 -37.84 -31.16
CA ASP A 101 -32.30 -38.33 -30.64
C ASP A 101 -31.13 -37.90 -31.54
N PHE A 102 -31.31 -37.99 -32.86
CA PHE A 102 -30.33 -37.49 -33.83
C PHE A 102 -30.14 -35.98 -33.73
N VAL A 103 -31.23 -35.21 -33.65
CA VAL A 103 -31.15 -33.75 -33.51
C VAL A 103 -30.47 -33.36 -32.20
N GLU A 104 -30.77 -34.05 -31.10
CA GLU A 104 -30.06 -33.82 -29.83
C GLU A 104 -28.57 -34.10 -29.96
N ASP A 105 -28.19 -35.25 -30.55
CA ASP A 105 -26.79 -35.62 -30.77
C ASP A 105 -26.07 -34.61 -31.68
N TYR A 106 -26.73 -34.17 -32.74
CA TYR A 106 -26.22 -33.13 -33.63
C TYR A 106 -25.99 -31.82 -32.90
N VAL A 107 -26.99 -31.33 -32.14
CA VAL A 107 -26.85 -30.11 -31.35
C VAL A 107 -25.72 -30.26 -30.34
N ARG A 108 -25.59 -31.40 -29.66
CA ARG A 108 -24.51 -31.64 -28.67
C ARG A 108 -23.12 -31.62 -29.32
N ASN A 109 -22.94 -32.38 -30.39
CA ASN A 109 -21.62 -32.76 -30.91
C ASN A 109 -21.17 -31.93 -32.13
N HIS A 110 -22.08 -31.31 -32.87
CA HIS A 110 -21.77 -30.64 -34.14
C HIS A 110 -22.04 -29.13 -34.13
N ILE A 111 -22.79 -28.61 -33.15
CA ILE A 111 -22.99 -27.17 -32.97
C ILE A 111 -22.04 -26.66 -31.88
N SER A 112 -21.10 -25.78 -32.23
CA SER A 112 -20.18 -25.18 -31.26
C SER A 112 -20.90 -24.19 -30.35
N ALA A 113 -20.67 -24.29 -29.05
CA ALA A 113 -21.15 -23.32 -28.07
C ALA A 113 -20.12 -22.19 -27.94
N ARG A 114 -20.56 -20.95 -28.16
CA ARG A 114 -19.74 -19.77 -27.89
C ARG A 114 -20.11 -19.17 -26.56
N SER A 115 -19.11 -18.76 -25.78
CA SER A 115 -19.30 -18.11 -24.50
C SER A 115 -19.28 -16.60 -24.62
N GLU A 116 -20.16 -15.92 -23.89
CA GLU A 116 -20.25 -14.47 -23.91
C GLU A 116 -19.48 -13.90 -22.71
N ILE A 117 -18.49 -13.04 -22.99
CA ILE A 117 -17.67 -12.35 -21.99
C ILE A 117 -17.90 -10.85 -22.13
N VAL A 118 -18.12 -10.15 -21.02
CA VAL A 118 -18.29 -8.70 -21.01
C VAL A 118 -17.31 -8.02 -20.04
N PHE A 119 -16.77 -6.88 -20.46
CA PHE A 119 -15.91 -6.01 -19.66
C PHE A 119 -16.65 -4.71 -19.35
N PHE A 120 -16.73 -4.31 -18.08
CA PHE A 120 -17.39 -3.07 -17.64
C PHE A 120 -16.40 -2.03 -17.10
N PRO A 121 -15.59 -1.38 -17.95
CA PRO A 121 -14.71 -0.31 -17.50
C PRO A 121 -15.53 0.97 -17.24
N TYR A 122 -15.29 1.65 -16.11
CA TYR A 122 -15.91 2.95 -15.83
C TYR A 122 -15.00 4.16 -16.14
N LYS A 123 -13.72 3.93 -16.46
CA LYS A 123 -12.73 4.96 -16.82
C LYS A 123 -11.78 4.45 -17.90
N ALA A 124 -11.50 5.27 -18.90
CA ALA A 124 -10.61 4.93 -20.01
C ALA A 124 -9.14 4.82 -19.57
N SER A 125 -8.70 5.68 -18.65
CA SER A 125 -7.34 5.67 -18.07
C SER A 125 -6.99 4.40 -17.26
N MET A 126 -7.99 3.55 -16.99
CA MET A 126 -7.84 2.28 -16.25
C MET A 126 -7.99 1.06 -17.17
N TRP A 127 -8.17 1.27 -18.48
CA TRP A 127 -8.37 0.21 -19.47
C TRP A 127 -7.20 -0.78 -19.55
N ASP A 128 -5.99 -0.31 -19.27
CA ASP A 128 -4.77 -1.12 -19.19
C ASP A 128 -4.88 -2.33 -18.24
N SER A 129 -5.83 -2.32 -17.32
CA SER A 129 -6.08 -3.42 -16.38
C SER A 129 -6.99 -4.51 -16.95
N PHE A 130 -7.63 -4.27 -18.09
CA PHE A 130 -8.43 -5.26 -18.84
C PHE A 130 -7.85 -5.62 -20.20
N GLU A 131 -7.07 -4.73 -20.80
CA GLU A 131 -6.65 -4.82 -22.20
C GLU A 131 -6.08 -6.18 -22.59
N SER A 132 -5.15 -6.75 -21.81
CA SER A 132 -4.54 -8.05 -22.16
C SER A 132 -5.50 -9.23 -21.99
N VAL A 133 -6.45 -9.16 -21.06
CA VAL A 133 -7.52 -10.18 -20.90
C VAL A 133 -8.50 -10.08 -22.07
N TRP A 134 -8.90 -8.86 -22.44
CA TRP A 134 -9.79 -8.62 -23.58
C TRP A 134 -9.17 -9.06 -24.90
N LYS A 135 -7.89 -8.80 -25.13
CA LYS A 135 -7.15 -9.29 -26.31
C LYS A 135 -7.14 -10.82 -26.37
N ALA A 136 -6.90 -11.48 -25.23
CA ALA A 136 -6.94 -12.95 -25.16
C ALA A 136 -8.35 -13.50 -25.45
N ALA A 137 -9.39 -12.89 -24.86
CA ALA A 137 -10.78 -13.28 -25.09
C ALA A 137 -11.24 -13.05 -26.53
N THR A 138 -10.83 -11.95 -27.17
CA THR A 138 -11.21 -11.62 -28.56
C THR A 138 -10.49 -12.52 -29.57
N ALA A 139 -9.30 -13.02 -29.24
CA ALA A 139 -8.57 -13.96 -30.08
C ALA A 139 -9.14 -15.40 -30.02
N ASP A 140 -9.99 -15.71 -29.05
CA ASP A 140 -10.59 -17.03 -28.86
C ASP A 140 -11.82 -17.21 -29.79
N PRO A 141 -11.79 -18.16 -30.75
CA PRO A 141 -12.89 -18.34 -31.71
C PRO A 141 -14.19 -18.84 -31.07
N TYR A 142 -14.15 -19.31 -29.81
CA TYR A 142 -15.32 -19.77 -29.06
C TYR A 142 -15.86 -18.71 -28.10
N VAL A 143 -15.40 -17.46 -28.19
CA VAL A 143 -15.81 -16.38 -27.30
C VAL A 143 -16.36 -15.19 -28.09
N ASP A 144 -17.51 -14.68 -27.64
CA ASP A 144 -18.03 -13.38 -28.03
C ASP A 144 -17.66 -12.38 -26.91
N ALA A 145 -16.65 -11.54 -27.13
CA ALA A 145 -16.15 -10.56 -26.17
C ALA A 145 -16.73 -9.16 -26.41
N TYR A 146 -17.23 -8.51 -25.36
CA TYR A 146 -17.83 -7.17 -25.44
C TYR A 146 -17.21 -6.21 -24.45
N VAL A 147 -16.94 -4.97 -24.88
CA VAL A 147 -16.51 -3.87 -24.01
C VAL A 147 -17.67 -2.90 -23.85
N VAL A 148 -18.13 -2.73 -22.62
CA VAL A 148 -19.29 -1.91 -22.29
C VAL A 148 -18.86 -0.86 -21.26
N PRO A 149 -18.34 0.30 -21.70
CA PRO A 149 -18.02 1.37 -20.77
C PRO A 149 -19.26 1.79 -19.98
N ILE A 150 -19.14 1.96 -18.67
CA ILE A 150 -20.25 2.32 -17.78
C ILE A 150 -20.06 3.73 -17.21
N PRO A 151 -21.16 4.47 -16.95
CA PRO A 151 -21.05 5.80 -16.37
C PRO A 151 -20.74 5.72 -14.87
N TYR A 152 -20.12 6.78 -14.36
CA TYR A 152 -19.91 7.01 -12.93
C TYR A 152 -20.36 8.41 -12.55
N PHE A 153 -20.54 8.64 -11.25
CA PHE A 153 -21.03 9.89 -10.68
C PHE A 153 -20.08 10.36 -9.59
N ASP A 154 -19.88 11.66 -9.48
CA ASP A 154 -19.24 12.24 -8.29
C ASP A 154 -20.15 12.01 -7.06
N ARG A 155 -19.57 11.99 -5.85
CA ARG A 155 -20.31 11.99 -4.59
C ARG A 155 -20.37 13.40 -4.02
N ASN A 156 -21.60 13.86 -3.75
CA ASN A 156 -21.82 15.06 -2.96
C ASN A 156 -21.42 14.83 -1.50
N SER A 157 -21.22 15.90 -0.73
CA SER A 157 -20.85 15.81 0.68
C SER A 157 -21.89 15.10 1.57
N ASP A 158 -23.14 15.04 1.14
CA ASP A 158 -24.22 14.29 1.79
C ASP A 158 -24.30 12.82 1.36
N GLY A 159 -23.37 12.37 0.50
CA GLY A 159 -23.32 11.02 -0.03
C GLY A 159 -24.23 10.78 -1.23
N THR A 160 -24.98 11.76 -1.75
CA THR A 160 -25.81 11.58 -2.96
C THR A 160 -24.98 11.62 -4.24
N ALA A 161 -25.53 11.11 -5.35
CA ALA A 161 -24.88 11.18 -6.66
C ALA A 161 -24.92 12.61 -7.22
N GLY A 162 -23.75 13.11 -7.63
CA GLY A 162 -23.54 14.42 -8.25
C GLY A 162 -23.49 14.34 -9.78
N GLU A 163 -22.49 14.99 -10.37
CA GLU A 163 -22.31 15.04 -11.83
C GLU A 163 -22.03 13.65 -12.43
N MET A 164 -22.66 13.35 -13.57
CA MET A 164 -22.49 12.09 -14.29
C MET A 164 -21.39 12.23 -15.34
N HIS A 165 -20.50 11.24 -15.37
CA HIS A 165 -19.38 11.13 -16.30
C HIS A 165 -19.50 9.85 -17.12
N TYR A 166 -19.21 9.95 -18.42
CA TYR A 166 -19.17 8.81 -19.34
C TYR A 166 -18.00 8.96 -20.30
N GLU A 167 -17.05 8.03 -20.22
CA GLU A 167 -15.77 8.07 -20.95
C GLU A 167 -15.72 7.11 -22.16
N GLY A 168 -16.88 6.63 -22.66
CA GLY A 168 -16.91 5.60 -23.72
C GLY A 168 -16.20 6.01 -25.03
N GLU A 169 -16.21 7.31 -25.35
CA GLU A 169 -15.55 7.86 -26.54
C GLU A 169 -14.03 8.09 -26.36
N LEU A 170 -13.49 7.85 -25.16
CA LEU A 170 -12.07 8.04 -24.85
C LEU A 170 -11.26 6.73 -24.98
N PHE A 171 -11.91 5.63 -25.35
CA PHE A 171 -11.24 4.35 -25.56
C PHE A 171 -10.44 4.36 -26.86
N PRO A 172 -9.35 3.57 -26.96
CA PRO A 172 -8.58 3.46 -28.19
C PRO A 172 -9.44 3.00 -29.38
N ASP A 173 -9.16 3.51 -30.58
CA ASP A 173 -9.94 3.24 -31.81
C ASP A 173 -10.01 1.73 -32.16
N ASP A 174 -9.03 0.94 -31.73
CA ASP A 174 -8.99 -0.51 -31.93
C ASP A 174 -9.87 -1.30 -30.94
N VAL A 175 -10.47 -0.64 -29.95
CA VAL A 175 -11.36 -1.25 -28.97
C VAL A 175 -12.83 -0.96 -29.34
N PRO A 176 -13.58 -1.94 -29.86
CA PRO A 176 -14.99 -1.76 -30.19
C PRO A 176 -15.83 -1.68 -28.90
N VAL A 177 -16.34 -0.49 -28.61
CA VAL A 177 -17.19 -0.22 -27.44
C VAL A 177 -18.69 -0.31 -27.80
N ILE A 178 -19.48 -0.84 -26.87
CA ILE A 178 -20.95 -0.83 -26.92
C ILE A 178 -21.47 0.07 -25.80
N SER A 179 -22.43 0.93 -26.09
CA SER A 179 -23.04 1.78 -25.07
C SER A 179 -23.72 0.94 -23.98
N TYR A 180 -23.52 1.29 -22.70
CA TYR A 180 -24.25 0.70 -21.57
C TYR A 180 -25.77 0.78 -21.69
N ARG A 181 -26.30 1.65 -22.56
CA ARG A 181 -27.74 1.78 -22.84
C ARG A 181 -28.25 0.71 -23.80
N GLU A 182 -27.38 0.21 -24.67
CA GLU A 182 -27.69 -0.78 -25.70
C GLU A 182 -27.44 -2.21 -25.22
N TYR A 183 -26.46 -2.38 -24.33
CA TYR A 183 -26.15 -3.68 -23.74
C TYR A 183 -27.14 -4.04 -22.62
N ASP A 184 -28.16 -4.85 -22.94
CA ASP A 184 -29.16 -5.32 -21.98
C ASP A 184 -28.68 -6.57 -21.23
N LEU A 185 -28.01 -6.36 -20.08
CA LEU A 185 -27.46 -7.42 -19.23
C LEU A 185 -28.48 -8.51 -18.88
N LYS A 186 -29.73 -8.13 -18.60
CA LYS A 186 -30.79 -9.07 -18.18
C LYS A 186 -31.24 -9.98 -19.31
N LYS A 187 -31.19 -9.50 -20.56
CA LYS A 187 -31.52 -10.33 -21.73
C LYS A 187 -30.35 -11.16 -22.19
N ARG A 188 -29.14 -10.60 -22.10
CA ARG A 188 -27.94 -11.21 -22.67
C ARG A 188 -27.35 -12.31 -21.81
N HIS A 189 -27.41 -12.16 -20.48
CA HIS A 189 -26.93 -13.15 -19.50
C HIS A 189 -25.52 -13.68 -19.85
N PRO A 190 -24.50 -12.81 -19.84
CA PRO A 190 -23.15 -13.21 -20.21
C PRO A 190 -22.63 -14.27 -19.24
N ASP A 191 -21.82 -15.19 -19.77
CA ASP A 191 -21.21 -16.27 -18.99
C ASP A 191 -20.18 -15.70 -17.99
N VAL A 192 -19.45 -14.65 -18.40
CA VAL A 192 -18.40 -14.01 -17.59
C VAL A 192 -18.54 -12.49 -17.66
N ALA A 193 -18.36 -11.82 -16.53
CA ALA A 193 -18.19 -10.37 -16.47
C ALA A 193 -16.92 -9.98 -15.71
N TYR A 194 -16.16 -9.04 -16.27
CA TYR A 194 -15.00 -8.43 -15.64
C TYR A 194 -15.34 -7.01 -15.16
N ILE A 195 -15.03 -6.74 -13.89
CA ILE A 195 -15.18 -5.41 -13.26
C ILE A 195 -13.90 -5.00 -12.55
N HIS A 196 -13.68 -3.68 -12.47
CA HIS A 196 -12.52 -3.12 -11.77
C HIS A 196 -12.88 -2.09 -10.70
N ASN A 197 -14.15 -1.68 -10.58
CA ASN A 197 -14.61 -0.86 -9.47
C ASN A 197 -14.86 -1.76 -8.25
N PRO A 198 -14.18 -1.54 -7.10
CA PRO A 198 -14.34 -2.43 -5.95
C PRO A 198 -15.40 -2.00 -4.93
N TYR A 199 -15.98 -0.80 -5.11
CA TYR A 199 -16.62 -0.09 -4.00
C TYR A 199 -18.13 -0.18 -3.99
N ASP A 200 -18.77 -0.49 -5.12
CA ASP A 200 -20.22 -0.33 -5.30
C ASP A 200 -20.68 1.06 -4.81
N GLU A 201 -21.60 1.14 -3.85
CA GLU A 201 -22.06 2.40 -3.25
C GLU A 201 -21.13 2.99 -2.17
N PHE A 202 -20.12 2.27 -1.70
CA PHE A 202 -19.42 2.65 -0.45
C PHE A 202 -18.26 3.64 -0.62
N ASN A 203 -17.88 3.96 -1.86
CA ASN A 203 -16.84 4.99 -2.09
C ASN A 203 -17.39 6.39 -1.78
N THR A 204 -16.57 7.18 -1.08
CA THR A 204 -16.91 8.54 -0.64
C THR A 204 -16.70 9.60 -1.73
N VAL A 205 -16.00 9.26 -2.81
CA VAL A 205 -15.64 10.23 -3.87
C VAL A 205 -16.45 10.04 -5.15
N THR A 206 -16.68 8.80 -5.60
CA THR A 206 -17.43 8.49 -6.82
C THR A 206 -18.22 7.20 -6.70
N THR A 207 -19.33 7.06 -7.42
CA THR A 207 -20.09 5.79 -7.52
C THR A 207 -20.34 5.42 -8.98
N VAL A 208 -20.32 4.14 -9.32
CA VAL A 208 -20.81 3.69 -10.64
C VAL A 208 -22.34 3.68 -10.67
N ASP A 209 -22.93 3.61 -11.86
CA ASP A 209 -24.39 3.42 -11.99
C ASP A 209 -24.83 2.15 -11.22
N PRO A 210 -25.84 2.25 -10.32
CA PRO A 210 -26.25 1.13 -9.46
C PRO A 210 -26.61 -0.17 -10.19
N ARG A 211 -26.99 -0.10 -11.47
CA ARG A 211 -27.25 -1.30 -12.29
C ARG A 211 -26.00 -2.18 -12.49
N PHE A 212 -24.82 -1.62 -12.25
CA PHE A 212 -23.52 -2.26 -12.40
C PHE A 212 -22.80 -2.48 -11.06
N TYR A 213 -23.49 -2.34 -9.93
CA TYR A 213 -22.95 -2.82 -8.65
C TYR A 213 -22.74 -4.32 -8.70
N SER A 214 -21.69 -4.78 -8.04
CA SER A 214 -21.22 -6.16 -8.08
C SER A 214 -22.31 -7.16 -7.68
N TYR A 215 -23.13 -6.85 -6.68
CA TYR A 215 -24.29 -7.66 -6.29
C TYR A 215 -25.46 -7.63 -7.27
N GLU A 216 -25.62 -6.55 -8.05
CA GLU A 216 -26.62 -6.49 -9.13
C GLU A 216 -26.16 -7.28 -10.35
N LEU A 217 -24.88 -7.14 -10.73
CA LEU A 217 -24.27 -7.91 -11.83
C LEU A 217 -24.34 -9.41 -11.55
N LYS A 218 -24.04 -9.84 -10.33
CA LYS A 218 -23.99 -11.25 -9.96
C LYS A 218 -25.31 -12.01 -10.16
N LYS A 219 -26.45 -11.30 -10.27
CA LYS A 219 -27.77 -11.89 -10.55
C LYS A 219 -27.91 -12.41 -11.98
N TYR A 220 -27.11 -11.88 -12.92
CA TYR A 220 -27.26 -12.15 -14.35
C TYR A 220 -26.03 -12.82 -14.98
N VAL A 221 -24.95 -13.00 -14.22
CA VAL A 221 -23.66 -13.51 -14.70
C VAL A 221 -23.23 -14.76 -13.93
N ASP A 222 -22.80 -15.79 -14.66
CA ASP A 222 -22.36 -17.06 -14.06
C ASP A 222 -21.02 -16.93 -13.31
N ILE A 223 -20.06 -16.18 -13.88
CA ILE A 223 -18.75 -15.88 -13.26
C ILE A 223 -18.51 -14.36 -13.26
N LEU A 224 -18.42 -13.75 -12.07
CA LEU A 224 -18.01 -12.37 -11.87
C LEU A 224 -16.55 -12.32 -11.42
N VAL A 225 -15.70 -11.64 -12.17
CA VAL A 225 -14.27 -11.51 -11.90
C VAL A 225 -13.92 -10.06 -11.60
N TYR A 226 -13.29 -9.84 -10.45
CA TYR A 226 -12.74 -8.54 -10.09
C TYR A 226 -11.26 -8.46 -10.44
N ILE A 227 -10.88 -7.45 -11.23
CA ILE A 227 -9.49 -7.12 -11.54
C ILE A 227 -9.19 -5.71 -11.02
N PRO A 228 -8.28 -5.54 -10.06
CA PRO A 228 -7.90 -4.22 -9.57
C PRO A 228 -7.32 -3.32 -10.69
N TYR A 229 -7.78 -2.07 -10.77
CA TYR A 229 -7.24 -1.08 -11.72
C TYR A 229 -5.88 -0.48 -11.31
N CYS A 230 -5.46 -0.73 -10.06
CA CYS A 230 -4.21 -0.26 -9.50
C CYS A 230 -3.22 -1.41 -9.28
N VAL A 231 -1.94 -1.07 -9.23
CA VAL A 231 -0.88 -1.97 -8.81
C VAL A 231 -0.21 -1.44 -7.55
N ASN A 232 0.24 -2.35 -6.71
CA ASN A 232 0.84 -2.09 -5.42
C ASN A 232 2.35 -2.33 -5.52
N PRO A 233 3.20 -1.37 -5.11
CA PRO A 233 4.65 -1.51 -5.09
C PRO A 233 5.17 -2.40 -3.94
N GLY A 234 4.27 -3.11 -3.26
CA GLY A 234 4.58 -4.01 -2.12
C GLY A 234 3.78 -3.71 -0.85
N VAL A 235 2.99 -2.64 -0.82
CA VAL A 235 2.07 -2.28 0.28
C VAL A 235 0.65 -2.09 -0.24
N MET A 236 -0.35 -2.33 0.61
CA MET A 236 -1.77 -2.05 0.36
C MET A 236 -2.30 -1.29 1.57
N GLY A 237 -3.05 -0.20 1.35
CA GLY A 237 -3.66 0.54 2.46
C GLY A 237 -4.76 -0.27 3.15
N GLU A 238 -5.04 0.02 4.43
CA GLU A 238 -6.01 -0.71 5.26
C GLU A 238 -7.41 -0.79 4.62
N GLY A 239 -7.86 0.28 3.97
CA GLY A 239 -9.14 0.31 3.25
C GLY A 239 -9.24 -0.65 2.05
N GLY A 240 -8.12 -1.23 1.62
CA GLY A 240 -8.08 -2.24 0.56
C GLY A 240 -8.32 -3.68 1.04
N ALA A 241 -8.21 -3.93 2.35
CA ALA A 241 -8.34 -5.27 2.92
C ALA A 241 -9.77 -5.82 2.82
N SER A 242 -10.78 -4.95 2.88
CA SER A 242 -12.19 -5.29 2.80
C SER A 242 -12.91 -4.35 1.83
N LEU A 243 -13.30 -4.87 0.67
CA LEU A 243 -14.01 -4.15 -0.38
C LEU A 243 -15.33 -4.86 -0.71
N SER A 244 -16.38 -4.09 -1.04
CA SER A 244 -17.72 -4.61 -1.32
C SER A 244 -17.72 -5.75 -2.35
N VAL A 245 -16.93 -5.57 -3.42
CA VAL A 245 -16.81 -6.55 -4.51
C VAL A 245 -16.36 -7.94 -4.05
N TYR A 246 -15.59 -8.06 -2.95
CA TYR A 246 -15.07 -9.35 -2.48
C TYR A 246 -16.17 -10.30 -2.04
N GLY A 247 -17.30 -9.76 -1.55
CA GLY A 247 -18.48 -10.55 -1.19
C GLY A 247 -19.14 -11.20 -2.41
N HIS A 248 -19.09 -10.54 -3.57
CA HIS A 248 -19.91 -10.89 -4.73
C HIS A 248 -19.14 -11.54 -5.89
N ALA A 249 -17.86 -11.22 -6.05
CA ALA A 249 -17.01 -11.83 -7.07
C ALA A 249 -16.81 -13.33 -6.80
N ASP A 250 -16.78 -14.14 -7.85
CA ASP A 250 -16.34 -15.54 -7.79
C ASP A 250 -14.81 -15.61 -7.70
N TYR A 251 -14.12 -14.69 -8.39
CA TYR A 251 -12.67 -14.62 -8.46
C TYR A 251 -12.17 -13.18 -8.33
N ILE A 252 -11.10 -13.01 -7.58
CA ILE A 252 -10.44 -11.75 -7.28
C ILE A 252 -8.99 -11.87 -7.71
N LEU A 253 -8.59 -11.08 -8.71
CA LEU A 253 -7.21 -11.09 -9.15
C LEU A 253 -6.32 -10.36 -8.15
N ALA A 254 -5.22 -11.02 -7.77
CA ALA A 254 -4.20 -10.47 -6.90
C ALA A 254 -2.81 -10.63 -7.53
N GLN A 255 -1.94 -9.66 -7.27
CA GLN A 255 -0.63 -9.61 -7.93
C GLN A 255 0.28 -10.80 -7.60
N ALA A 256 0.38 -11.19 -6.33
CA ALA A 256 1.32 -12.22 -5.88
C ALA A 256 0.90 -12.81 -4.51
N PRO A 257 1.31 -14.05 -4.17
CA PRO A 257 0.92 -14.71 -2.92
C PRO A 257 1.27 -13.92 -1.65
N LEU A 258 2.30 -13.07 -1.69
CA LEU A 258 2.65 -12.22 -0.54
C LEU A 258 1.53 -11.24 -0.15
N PHE A 259 0.59 -10.92 -1.04
CA PHE A 259 -0.52 -10.03 -0.74
C PHE A 259 -1.64 -10.74 0.03
N ARG A 260 -1.58 -12.07 0.20
CA ARG A 260 -2.62 -12.85 0.89
C ARG A 260 -2.92 -12.32 2.30
N SER A 261 -1.89 -11.95 3.06
CA SER A 261 -2.06 -11.45 4.44
C SER A 261 -2.63 -10.03 4.51
N LEU A 262 -2.83 -9.35 3.38
CA LEU A 262 -3.42 -8.01 3.33
C LEU A 262 -4.93 -8.04 3.10
N PHE A 263 -5.51 -9.19 2.73
CA PHE A 263 -6.95 -9.36 2.64
C PHE A 263 -7.53 -9.64 4.01
N ASP A 264 -8.76 -9.16 4.24
CA ASP A 264 -9.51 -9.53 5.45
C ASP A 264 -9.65 -11.07 5.53
N PRO A 265 -9.43 -11.69 6.70
CA PRO A 265 -9.52 -13.14 6.85
C PRO A 265 -10.88 -13.76 6.48
N SER A 266 -11.95 -12.94 6.40
CA SER A 266 -13.26 -13.38 5.93
C SER A 266 -13.34 -13.62 4.43
N VAL A 267 -12.39 -13.10 3.64
CA VAL A 267 -12.33 -13.34 2.18
C VAL A 267 -11.86 -14.78 1.93
N PRO A 268 -12.67 -15.63 1.28
CA PRO A 268 -12.28 -17.02 1.05
C PRO A 268 -11.06 -17.13 0.13
N ASP A 269 -10.11 -17.96 0.55
CA ASP A 269 -8.81 -18.13 -0.10
C ASP A 269 -8.93 -18.56 -1.56
N GLU A 270 -9.89 -19.43 -1.85
CA GLU A 270 -10.19 -19.97 -3.17
C GLU A 270 -10.68 -18.93 -4.19
N LYS A 271 -11.12 -17.75 -3.73
CA LYS A 271 -11.46 -16.64 -4.60
C LYS A 271 -10.22 -15.89 -5.08
N LEU A 272 -9.11 -15.95 -4.36
CA LEU A 272 -7.91 -15.15 -4.63
C LEU A 272 -7.04 -15.80 -5.71
N LEU A 273 -6.92 -15.14 -6.86
CA LEU A 273 -6.11 -15.58 -8.00
C LEU A 273 -4.79 -14.84 -8.04
N PHE A 274 -3.71 -15.46 -7.55
CA PHE A 274 -2.37 -14.87 -7.56
C PHE A 274 -1.66 -15.05 -8.91
N MET A 275 -2.11 -14.32 -9.92
CA MET A 275 -1.66 -14.52 -11.32
C MET A 275 -0.93 -13.31 -11.92
N GLY A 276 -0.61 -12.28 -11.12
CA GLY A 276 -0.03 -11.02 -11.59
C GLY A 276 -1.07 -9.92 -11.74
N SER A 277 -0.78 -8.92 -12.58
CA SER A 277 -1.72 -7.88 -12.95
C SER A 277 -1.65 -7.63 -14.46
N PRO A 278 -2.77 -7.64 -15.19
CA PRO A 278 -2.85 -7.27 -16.61
C PRO A 278 -2.25 -5.89 -16.90
N LYS A 279 -2.32 -4.98 -15.92
CA LYS A 279 -1.68 -3.66 -16.01
C LYS A 279 -0.18 -3.74 -16.30
N PHE A 280 0.50 -4.77 -15.77
CA PHE A 280 1.91 -5.01 -16.07
C PHE A 280 2.12 -5.52 -17.50
N ASP A 281 1.18 -6.30 -18.06
CA ASP A 281 1.28 -6.74 -19.44
C ASP A 281 1.31 -5.55 -20.40
N SER A 282 0.42 -4.57 -20.21
CA SER A 282 0.36 -3.37 -21.05
C SER A 282 1.67 -2.58 -21.03
N VAL A 283 2.27 -2.33 -19.85
CA VAL A 283 3.54 -1.58 -19.78
C VAL A 283 4.73 -2.40 -20.32
N ILE A 284 4.76 -3.71 -20.10
CA ILE A 284 5.79 -4.60 -20.64
C ILE A 284 5.72 -4.60 -22.17
N GLU A 285 4.53 -4.77 -22.75
CA GLU A 285 4.34 -4.80 -24.19
C GLU A 285 4.62 -3.43 -24.82
N ARG A 286 4.19 -2.34 -24.18
CA ARG A 286 4.51 -0.98 -24.63
C ARG A 286 6.01 -0.70 -24.62
N CYS A 287 6.75 -1.20 -23.62
CA CYS A 287 8.20 -1.04 -23.58
C CYS A 287 8.96 -1.93 -24.58
N LYS A 288 8.35 -3.02 -25.06
CA LYS A 288 8.89 -3.87 -26.13
C LYS A 288 8.61 -3.30 -27.52
N SER A 289 7.44 -2.68 -27.71
CA SER A 289 7.01 -2.09 -28.97
C SER A 289 7.57 -0.68 -29.16
N SER A 290 8.04 -0.35 -30.36
CA SER A 290 8.43 1.02 -30.68
C SER A 290 7.19 1.87 -30.95
N CYS A 291 6.75 2.65 -29.96
CA CYS A 291 5.71 3.66 -30.14
C CYS A 291 6.35 4.96 -30.64
N PRO A 292 5.79 5.64 -31.66
CA PRO A 292 6.24 6.99 -32.01
C PRO A 292 5.97 7.94 -30.85
N MET A 293 6.91 8.82 -30.57
CA MET A 293 6.74 9.86 -29.56
C MET A 293 5.68 10.88 -30.03
N PRO A 294 4.81 11.39 -29.14
CA PRO A 294 3.89 12.47 -29.50
C PRO A 294 4.63 13.67 -30.11
N GLU A 295 4.08 14.25 -31.17
CA GLU A 295 4.75 15.35 -31.91
C GLU A 295 5.09 16.55 -30.99
N LEU A 296 4.22 16.86 -30.03
CA LEU A 296 4.43 17.94 -29.05
C LEU A 296 5.63 17.65 -28.12
N TRP A 297 5.98 16.38 -27.90
CA TRP A 297 7.09 15.98 -27.04
C TRP A 297 8.41 15.96 -27.82
N GLU A 298 8.39 15.71 -29.12
CA GLU A 298 9.59 15.69 -29.98
C GLU A 298 10.35 17.02 -29.98
N GLU A 299 9.65 18.16 -29.90
CA GLU A 299 10.30 19.46 -29.73
C GLU A 299 11.14 19.53 -28.44
N CYS A 300 10.66 18.89 -27.37
CA CYS A 300 11.23 18.97 -26.03
C CYS A 300 12.13 17.80 -25.66
N ALA A 301 12.10 16.65 -26.34
CA ALA A 301 12.83 15.47 -25.86
C ALA A 301 13.76 14.81 -26.89
N ARG A 302 13.72 15.23 -28.16
CA ARG A 302 14.49 14.60 -29.22
C ARG A 302 15.99 14.50 -28.89
N GLY A 303 16.49 13.27 -28.88
CA GLY A 303 17.90 12.95 -28.60
C GLY A 303 18.31 13.04 -27.13
N ARG A 304 17.38 13.31 -26.21
CA ARG A 304 17.63 13.45 -24.76
C ARG A 304 17.06 12.26 -23.99
N LYS A 305 17.70 11.88 -22.87
CA LYS A 305 17.10 10.95 -21.90
C LYS A 305 15.92 11.65 -21.22
N ILE A 306 14.75 11.02 -21.19
CA ILE A 306 13.56 11.55 -20.52
C ILE A 306 13.47 11.00 -19.10
N TYR A 307 13.31 11.86 -18.10
CA TYR A 307 13.10 11.46 -16.71
C TYR A 307 11.65 11.75 -16.31
N PHE A 308 10.94 10.71 -15.89
CA PHE A 308 9.54 10.80 -15.47
C PHE A 308 9.47 11.33 -14.04
N TYR A 309 8.82 12.48 -13.86
CA TYR A 309 8.57 13.07 -12.55
C TYR A 309 7.11 12.92 -12.14
N ASN A 310 6.89 12.14 -11.08
CA ASN A 310 5.59 11.99 -10.45
C ASN A 310 5.42 12.95 -9.26
N THR A 311 4.27 13.62 -9.18
CA THR A 311 3.86 14.38 -7.99
C THR A 311 2.51 13.87 -7.48
N SER A 312 2.46 13.36 -6.25
CA SER A 312 1.30 12.69 -5.68
C SER A 312 0.41 13.63 -4.83
N ILE A 313 -0.84 13.23 -4.57
CA ILE A 313 -1.69 13.91 -3.59
C ILE A 313 -1.17 13.70 -2.18
N SER A 314 -0.73 12.47 -1.87
CA SER A 314 -0.30 12.11 -0.51
C SER A 314 0.87 12.96 -0.07
N GLY A 315 1.93 13.08 -0.88
CA GLY A 315 3.07 13.96 -0.57
C GLY A 315 2.66 15.43 -0.45
N MET A 316 1.80 15.91 -1.35
CA MET A 316 1.25 17.28 -1.28
C MET A 316 0.49 17.55 0.04
N LEU A 317 -0.29 16.60 0.53
CA LEU A 317 -1.09 16.75 1.74
C LEU A 317 -0.25 16.68 3.02
N VAL A 318 0.85 15.91 3.03
CA VAL A 318 1.76 15.76 4.18
C VAL A 318 2.40 17.11 4.53
N ASN A 319 3.09 17.74 3.59
CA ASN A 319 3.65 19.08 3.78
C ASN A 319 3.65 19.86 2.46
N THR A 320 2.57 20.63 2.26
CA THR A 320 2.33 21.36 1.02
C THR A 320 3.42 22.38 0.69
N ARG A 321 4.09 22.96 1.70
CA ARG A 321 5.16 23.93 1.48
C ARG A 321 6.43 23.24 0.99
N ALA A 322 6.85 22.18 1.68
CA ALA A 322 8.01 21.39 1.28
C ALA A 322 7.80 20.82 -0.14
N PHE A 323 6.59 20.32 -0.42
CA PHE A 323 6.21 19.84 -1.75
C PHE A 323 6.39 20.88 -2.87
N ILE A 324 5.93 22.13 -2.68
CA ILE A 324 6.11 23.20 -3.67
C ILE A 324 7.60 23.56 -3.82
N ASN A 325 8.34 23.66 -2.71
CA ASN A 325 9.77 23.92 -2.74
C ASN A 325 10.52 22.82 -3.50
N LYS A 326 10.13 21.56 -3.28
CA LYS A 326 10.71 20.39 -3.95
C LYS A 326 10.45 20.39 -5.44
N MET A 327 9.21 20.66 -5.86
CA MET A 327 8.87 20.82 -7.28
C MET A 327 9.74 21.90 -7.94
N ASN A 328 9.91 23.04 -7.27
CA ASN A 328 10.77 24.11 -7.75
C ASN A 328 12.23 23.63 -7.86
N TYR A 329 12.77 22.97 -6.85
CA TYR A 329 14.12 22.38 -6.89
C TYR A 329 14.33 21.42 -8.07
N VAL A 330 13.37 20.53 -8.33
CA VAL A 330 13.41 19.61 -9.47
C VAL A 330 13.44 20.40 -10.78
N PHE A 331 12.55 21.37 -10.97
CA PHE A 331 12.50 22.18 -12.19
C PHE A 331 13.79 22.99 -12.41
N GLU A 332 14.32 23.61 -11.36
CA GLU A 332 15.58 24.35 -11.40
C GLU A 332 16.77 23.44 -11.72
N THR A 333 16.78 22.21 -11.20
CA THR A 333 17.83 21.21 -11.48
C THR A 333 17.82 20.81 -12.95
N PHE A 334 16.65 20.48 -13.53
CA PHE A 334 16.57 20.14 -14.95
C PHE A 334 16.89 21.31 -15.89
N ARG A 335 16.60 22.56 -15.50
CA ARG A 335 17.01 23.72 -16.29
C ARG A 335 18.55 23.84 -16.39
N LYS A 336 19.28 23.39 -15.37
CA LYS A 336 20.75 23.36 -15.36
C LYS A 336 21.33 22.19 -16.16
N HIS A 337 20.50 21.21 -16.54
CA HIS A 337 20.86 20.00 -17.28
C HIS A 337 20.12 19.91 -18.63
N PRO A 338 20.43 20.79 -19.60
CA PRO A 338 19.70 20.87 -20.86
C PRO A 338 19.89 19.64 -21.77
N ASP A 339 20.85 18.77 -21.48
CA ASP A 339 21.14 17.52 -22.19
C ASP A 339 20.14 16.38 -21.86
N VAL A 340 19.38 16.53 -20.78
CA VAL A 340 18.27 15.64 -20.41
C VAL A 340 16.93 16.36 -20.50
N CYS A 341 15.82 15.62 -20.43
CA CYS A 341 14.47 16.14 -20.49
C CYS A 341 13.66 15.71 -19.26
N LEU A 342 13.00 16.67 -18.61
CA LEU A 342 12.01 16.39 -17.57
C LEU A 342 10.65 16.12 -18.22
N LEU A 343 10.00 15.02 -17.88
CA LEU A 343 8.60 14.79 -18.16
C LEU A 343 7.84 14.81 -16.85
N TRP A 344 7.08 15.88 -16.59
CA TRP A 344 6.27 16.01 -15.39
C TRP A 344 4.85 15.53 -15.65
N ARG A 345 4.45 14.46 -14.95
CA ARG A 345 3.10 13.92 -14.95
C ARG A 345 2.51 14.04 -13.54
N PRO A 346 1.72 15.09 -13.24
CA PRO A 346 1.09 15.21 -11.93
C PRO A 346 -0.03 14.19 -11.75
N HIS A 347 -0.39 13.89 -10.49
CA HIS A 347 -1.61 13.15 -10.20
C HIS A 347 -2.83 13.86 -10.84
N PRO A 348 -3.77 13.16 -11.50
CA PRO A 348 -4.87 13.80 -12.24
C PRO A 348 -5.73 14.76 -11.41
N LEU A 349 -5.91 14.46 -10.12
CA LEU A 349 -6.69 15.27 -9.18
C LEU A 349 -5.85 16.31 -8.40
N LEU A 350 -4.56 16.47 -8.69
CA LEU A 350 -3.67 17.34 -7.90
C LEU A 350 -4.17 18.79 -7.86
N ASP A 351 -4.52 19.34 -9.03
CA ASP A 351 -5.02 20.72 -9.19
C ASP A 351 -6.31 20.96 -8.39
N ALA A 352 -7.31 20.08 -8.57
CA ALA A 352 -8.56 20.12 -7.83
C ALA A 352 -8.35 19.99 -6.31
N THR A 353 -7.38 19.17 -5.88
CA THR A 353 -7.06 18.97 -4.46
C THR A 353 -6.39 20.21 -3.86
N PHE A 354 -5.50 20.89 -4.58
CA PHE A 354 -4.98 22.18 -4.12
C PHE A 354 -6.11 23.20 -3.95
N LYS A 355 -6.99 23.31 -4.93
CA LYS A 355 -8.10 24.26 -4.90
C LYS A 355 -9.07 24.03 -3.73
N SER A 356 -9.36 22.76 -3.40
CA SER A 356 -10.31 22.40 -2.35
C SER A 356 -9.69 22.28 -0.97
N MET A 357 -8.53 21.61 -0.84
CA MET A 357 -7.94 21.23 0.45
C MET A 357 -6.75 22.10 0.87
N ARG A 358 -6.11 22.83 -0.07
CA ARG A 358 -4.95 23.71 0.19
C ARG A 358 -5.07 25.06 -0.53
N PRO A 359 -6.19 25.79 -0.41
CA PRO A 359 -6.43 27.00 -1.19
C PRO A 359 -5.37 28.09 -0.96
N ALA A 360 -4.75 28.13 0.24
CA ALA A 360 -3.67 29.06 0.57
C ALA A 360 -2.39 28.87 -0.27
N PHE A 361 -2.19 27.69 -0.85
CA PHE A 361 -1.01 27.34 -1.66
C PHE A 361 -1.33 27.23 -3.17
N TYR A 362 -2.61 27.29 -3.54
CA TYR A 362 -3.04 27.04 -4.92
C TYR A 362 -2.44 28.03 -5.92
N GLN A 363 -2.38 29.32 -5.57
CA GLN A 363 -1.80 30.34 -6.45
C GLN A 363 -0.30 30.08 -6.71
N SER A 364 0.47 29.73 -5.68
CA SER A 364 1.90 29.41 -5.82
C SER A 364 2.11 28.15 -6.67
N PHE A 365 1.25 27.15 -6.54
CA PHE A 365 1.27 25.96 -7.39
C PHE A 365 0.95 26.31 -8.86
N LEU A 366 -0.08 27.13 -9.11
CA LEU A 366 -0.44 27.55 -10.46
C LEU A 366 0.69 28.32 -11.14
N GLU A 367 1.31 29.28 -10.45
CA GLU A 367 2.45 30.03 -10.98
C GLU A 367 3.61 29.10 -11.36
N LEU A 368 3.90 28.10 -10.52
CA LEU A 368 4.95 27.12 -10.78
C LEU A 368 4.61 26.24 -12.00
N LYS A 369 3.35 25.81 -12.14
CA LYS A 369 2.84 25.04 -13.28
C LYS A 369 2.88 25.84 -14.58
N GLU A 370 2.36 27.07 -14.57
CA GLU A 370 2.36 27.97 -15.73
C GLU A 370 3.78 28.30 -16.18
N ARG A 371 4.69 28.53 -15.23
CA ARG A 371 6.10 28.74 -15.54
C ARG A 371 6.73 27.52 -16.21
N PHE A 372 6.50 26.32 -15.69
CA PHE A 372 7.01 25.08 -16.29
C PHE A 372 6.58 24.92 -17.75
N ILE A 373 5.30 25.17 -18.03
CA ILE A 373 4.71 25.04 -19.38
C ILE A 373 5.22 26.15 -20.31
N SER A 374 5.16 27.42 -19.87
CA SER A 374 5.50 28.58 -20.71
C SER A 374 7.00 28.69 -21.01
N GLU A 375 7.86 28.33 -20.06
CA GLU A 375 9.32 28.31 -20.26
C GLU A 375 9.81 27.08 -21.03
N LYS A 376 8.91 26.12 -21.34
CA LYS A 376 9.26 24.82 -21.92
C LYS A 376 10.37 24.10 -21.14
N THR A 377 10.30 24.14 -19.81
CA THR A 377 11.28 23.49 -18.91
C THR A 377 11.33 21.98 -19.14
N GLY A 378 10.22 21.39 -19.57
CA GLY A 378 10.12 19.98 -19.92
C GLY A 378 8.77 19.67 -20.58
N ILE A 379 8.44 18.38 -20.64
CA ILE A 379 7.14 17.89 -21.10
C ILE A 379 6.15 17.94 -19.93
N TYR A 380 5.02 18.61 -20.13
CA TYR A 380 3.85 18.45 -19.26
C TYR A 380 2.98 17.34 -19.84
N ASP A 381 2.87 16.22 -19.13
CA ASP A 381 2.11 15.06 -19.60
C ASP A 381 0.71 15.04 -18.97
N ASP A 382 -0.29 15.34 -19.81
CA ASP A 382 -1.71 15.28 -19.52
C ASP A 382 -2.43 14.14 -20.28
N THR A 383 -1.67 13.23 -20.88
CA THR A 383 -2.23 12.11 -21.66
C THR A 383 -2.94 11.11 -20.75
N PRO A 384 -3.99 10.41 -21.22
CA PRO A 384 -4.71 9.42 -20.41
C PRO A 384 -3.90 8.14 -20.15
N ASP A 385 -2.99 7.75 -21.05
CA ASP A 385 -2.22 6.50 -20.98
C ASP A 385 -0.83 6.70 -20.37
N VAL A 386 -0.63 6.20 -19.15
CA VAL A 386 0.67 6.24 -18.47
C VAL A 386 1.68 5.25 -19.07
N THR A 387 1.23 4.15 -19.69
CA THR A 387 2.14 3.11 -20.21
C THR A 387 2.98 3.63 -21.37
N GLY A 388 2.37 4.43 -22.26
CA GLY A 388 3.06 5.18 -23.31
C GLY A 388 4.14 6.10 -22.73
N THR A 389 3.79 6.91 -21.72
CA THR A 389 4.74 7.79 -21.02
C THR A 389 5.91 7.02 -20.41
N ILE A 390 5.62 5.90 -19.73
CA ILE A 390 6.65 5.06 -19.13
C ILE A 390 7.57 4.54 -20.23
N SER A 391 7.05 4.08 -21.37
CA SER A 391 7.85 3.52 -22.46
C SER A 391 8.92 4.48 -22.98
N HIS A 392 8.59 5.77 -23.10
CA HIS A 392 9.52 6.82 -23.55
C HIS A 392 10.53 7.26 -22.48
N SER A 393 10.25 6.99 -21.21
CA SER A 393 11.05 7.46 -20.09
C SER A 393 12.27 6.56 -19.83
N TYR A 394 13.43 7.15 -19.51
CA TYR A 394 14.64 6.46 -19.09
C TYR A 394 14.52 5.98 -17.63
N ALA A 395 14.10 6.86 -16.73
CA ALA A 395 14.02 6.60 -15.29
C ALA A 395 12.82 7.29 -14.64
N TYR A 396 12.43 6.81 -13.47
CA TYR A 396 11.46 7.43 -12.57
C TYR A 396 12.18 8.32 -11.54
N ILE A 397 11.65 9.51 -11.32
CA ILE A 397 11.93 10.37 -10.17
C ILE A 397 10.62 10.75 -9.46
N GLY A 398 10.61 10.72 -8.13
CA GLY A 398 9.41 11.09 -7.35
C GLY A 398 9.34 10.39 -6.01
N GLU A 399 8.14 10.33 -5.44
CA GLU A 399 7.89 9.71 -4.14
C GLU A 399 7.85 8.18 -4.22
N ILE A 400 8.21 7.53 -3.11
CA ILE A 400 8.32 6.06 -3.01
C ILE A 400 6.97 5.33 -3.03
N GLY A 401 5.91 5.97 -2.54
CA GLY A 401 4.58 5.36 -2.36
C GLY A 401 3.73 5.24 -3.64
N SER A 402 4.24 5.67 -4.79
CA SER A 402 3.46 5.68 -6.04
C SER A 402 3.36 4.30 -6.69
N ALA A 403 2.16 3.91 -7.11
CA ALA A 403 1.92 2.72 -7.95
C ALA A 403 2.72 2.72 -9.27
N VAL A 404 3.16 3.90 -9.73
CA VAL A 404 3.99 4.05 -10.92
C VAL A 404 5.39 3.44 -10.72
N THR A 405 5.92 3.43 -9.50
CA THR A 405 7.22 2.82 -9.19
C THR A 405 7.23 1.33 -9.55
N ALA A 406 6.13 0.60 -9.26
CA ALA A 406 5.98 -0.80 -9.63
C ALA A 406 6.03 -1.04 -11.14
N GLN A 407 5.47 -0.12 -11.92
CA GLN A 407 5.45 -0.21 -13.38
C GLN A 407 6.82 0.07 -14.00
N PHE A 408 7.61 0.99 -13.42
CA PHE A 408 9.02 1.18 -13.82
C PHE A 408 9.89 -0.02 -13.45
N GLY A 409 9.72 -0.54 -12.23
CA GLY A 409 10.49 -1.65 -11.71
C GLY A 409 10.32 -2.94 -12.51
N ILE A 410 9.08 -3.28 -12.92
CA ILE A 410 8.82 -4.52 -13.66
C ILE A 410 9.46 -4.54 -15.06
N VAL A 411 9.67 -3.37 -15.67
CA VAL A 411 10.35 -3.24 -16.98
C VAL A 411 11.86 -2.98 -16.84
N GLY A 412 12.36 -2.91 -15.60
CA GLY A 412 13.77 -2.74 -15.27
C GLY A 412 14.31 -1.37 -15.69
N LYS A 413 13.58 -0.30 -15.35
CA LYS A 413 13.99 1.10 -15.52
C LYS A 413 14.33 1.72 -14.16
N PRO A 414 15.45 2.45 -14.02
CA PRO A 414 15.89 3.01 -12.75
C PRO A 414 14.83 3.83 -12.02
N ILE A 415 14.77 3.64 -10.69
CA ILE A 415 13.90 4.37 -9.78
C ILE A 415 14.76 5.19 -8.82
N PHE A 416 14.64 6.51 -8.88
CA PHE A 416 15.25 7.45 -7.96
C PHE A 416 14.17 8.12 -7.10
N ILE A 417 14.19 7.85 -5.81
CA ILE A 417 13.23 8.39 -4.86
C ILE A 417 13.76 9.72 -4.33
N LEU A 418 12.94 10.75 -4.45
CA LEU A 418 13.25 12.08 -3.95
C LEU A 418 13.03 12.15 -2.44
N ASP A 419 13.89 12.89 -1.75
CA ASP A 419 13.63 13.34 -0.40
C ASP A 419 12.81 14.64 -0.47
N ASP A 420 11.61 14.63 0.12
CA ASP A 420 10.65 15.73 0.03
C ASP A 420 11.14 17.04 0.68
N TYR A 421 12.15 16.97 1.55
CA TYR A 421 12.68 18.13 2.28
C TYR A 421 13.93 18.71 1.62
N VAL A 422 14.67 17.93 0.81
CA VAL A 422 15.85 18.41 0.09
C VAL A 422 15.47 19.39 -1.02
N GLU A 423 15.81 20.67 -0.84
CA GLU A 423 15.49 21.75 -1.76
C GLU A 423 16.73 22.41 -2.42
N THR A 424 17.94 21.96 -2.08
CA THR A 424 19.21 22.48 -2.62
C THR A 424 20.26 21.37 -2.73
N LEU A 425 21.31 21.61 -3.54
CA LEU A 425 22.49 20.74 -3.53
C LEU A 425 23.20 20.79 -2.17
N PRO A 426 23.86 19.69 -1.76
CA PRO A 426 24.55 19.63 -0.48
C PRO A 426 25.83 20.47 -0.50
N GLU A 427 26.01 21.28 0.53
CA GLU A 427 27.28 21.97 0.81
C GLU A 427 28.23 21.06 1.62
N GLU A 428 29.51 21.43 1.72
CA GLU A 428 30.53 20.64 2.42
C GLU A 428 30.13 20.34 3.88
N GLU A 429 29.51 21.32 4.56
CA GLU A 429 29.04 21.13 5.94
C GLU A 429 27.89 20.12 6.01
N ASN A 430 27.02 20.07 4.99
CA ASN A 430 25.96 19.07 4.95
C ASN A 430 26.55 17.67 4.84
N ILE A 431 27.59 17.47 4.02
CA ILE A 431 28.26 16.17 3.89
C ILE A 431 28.84 15.70 5.25
N LYS A 432 29.33 16.63 6.08
CA LYS A 432 29.89 16.32 7.40
C LYS A 432 28.84 15.96 8.45
N LYS A 433 27.68 16.62 8.40
CA LYS A 433 26.68 16.63 9.50
C LYS A 433 25.31 16.04 9.15
N GLY A 434 25.03 15.89 7.86
CA GLY A 434 23.75 15.44 7.31
C GLY A 434 23.55 13.93 7.31
N ILE A 435 24.43 13.16 7.96
CA ILE A 435 24.27 11.72 8.16
C ILE A 435 23.16 11.49 9.17
N SER A 436 22.11 10.74 8.84
CA SER A 436 21.03 10.42 9.78
C SER A 436 21.41 9.25 10.69
N TYR A 437 20.96 9.29 11.94
CA TYR A 437 21.12 8.25 12.96
C TYR A 437 20.14 8.48 14.11
N PHE A 438 19.78 7.39 14.80
CA PHE A 438 18.84 7.40 15.92
C PHE A 438 19.57 7.57 17.25
N LEU A 439 18.96 8.34 18.15
CA LEU A 439 19.46 8.59 19.50
C LEU A 439 18.35 8.35 20.50
N PHE A 440 18.71 7.84 21.68
CA PHE A 440 17.76 7.55 22.75
C PHE A 440 18.25 8.15 24.08
N SER A 441 17.35 8.81 24.80
CA SER A 441 17.70 9.68 25.93
C SER A 441 18.16 8.94 27.19
N ASP A 442 17.58 7.77 27.44
CA ASP A 442 17.74 6.95 28.64
C ASP A 442 18.89 5.93 28.55
N HIS A 443 19.63 5.91 27.44
CA HIS A 443 20.75 5.00 27.24
C HIS A 443 22.10 5.70 27.39
N LYS A 444 22.78 5.42 28.52
CA LYS A 444 24.12 5.94 28.83
C LYS A 444 25.17 5.67 27.74
N ASN A 445 24.94 4.67 26.88
CA ASN A 445 25.84 4.27 25.78
C ASN A 445 25.29 4.62 24.38
N SER A 446 24.23 5.44 24.27
CA SER A 446 23.59 5.72 22.97
C SER A 446 24.51 6.36 21.92
N LEU A 447 25.64 6.96 22.35
CA LEU A 447 26.64 7.57 21.47
C LEU A 447 27.87 6.69 21.25
N LYS A 448 28.03 5.55 21.94
CA LYS A 448 29.16 4.65 21.66
C LYS A 448 28.99 3.95 20.31
N TYR A 449 27.73 3.66 19.96
CA TYR A 449 27.34 2.98 18.74
C TYR A 449 26.29 3.79 18.00
N LEU A 450 26.58 4.14 16.75
CA LEU A 450 25.62 4.78 15.87
C LEU A 450 25.24 3.83 14.75
N ILE A 451 23.95 3.72 14.48
CA ILE A 451 23.45 3.07 13.27
C ILE A 451 22.97 4.17 12.34
N THR A 452 23.68 4.31 11.21
CA THR A 452 23.43 5.35 10.21
C THR A 452 22.70 4.80 8.98
N ASP A 453 22.50 5.64 7.98
CA ASP A 453 21.83 5.34 6.71
C ASP A 453 22.30 4.04 6.04
N GLY A 454 21.33 3.25 5.58
CA GLY A 454 21.57 1.89 5.10
C GLY A 454 21.99 0.91 6.19
N ASN A 455 21.57 1.14 7.44
CA ASN A 455 21.76 0.23 8.57
C ASN A 455 23.23 -0.09 8.83
N LYS A 456 24.08 0.94 8.80
CA LYS A 456 25.53 0.78 8.98
C LYS A 456 25.91 1.07 10.41
N LEU A 457 26.58 0.12 11.04
CA LEU A 457 27.07 0.27 12.39
C LEU A 457 28.41 1.01 12.37
N PHE A 458 28.46 2.09 13.13
CA PHE A 458 29.65 2.88 13.44
C PHE A 458 29.94 2.83 14.93
N ILE A 459 31.22 2.88 15.30
CA ILE A 459 31.67 2.81 16.70
C ILE A 459 32.62 3.96 17.01
N ASP A 460 32.44 4.56 18.18
CA ASP A 460 33.47 5.39 18.83
C ASP A 460 34.37 4.50 19.69
N ILE A 461 35.62 4.31 19.26
CA ILE A 461 36.59 3.41 19.91
C ILE A 461 37.36 4.16 21.01
N GLU A 462 37.54 5.47 20.83
CA GLU A 462 38.46 6.30 21.62
C GLU A 462 37.71 7.18 22.64
N ASP A 463 36.38 7.03 22.74
CA ASP A 463 35.48 7.85 23.57
C ASP A 463 35.67 9.36 23.31
N ASN A 464 35.87 9.71 22.04
CA ASN A 464 36.13 11.07 21.57
C ASN A 464 35.16 11.52 20.47
N TYR A 465 34.08 10.76 20.26
CA TYR A 465 33.02 10.97 19.28
C TYR A 465 33.52 11.00 17.83
N LYS A 466 34.61 10.26 17.56
CA LYS A 466 35.11 9.99 16.22
C LYS A 466 34.75 8.57 15.81
N TYR A 467 33.87 8.48 14.84
CA TYR A 467 33.21 7.23 14.50
C TYR A 467 33.94 6.52 13.36
N LYS A 468 34.05 5.19 13.49
CA LYS A 468 34.60 4.30 12.45
C LYS A 468 33.57 3.28 12.01
N TYR A 469 33.55 3.01 10.72
CA TYR A 469 32.69 1.98 10.15
C TYR A 469 33.05 0.59 10.69
N VAL A 470 32.03 -0.20 11.03
CA VAL A 470 32.17 -1.59 11.48
C VAL A 470 31.64 -2.55 10.41
N THR A 471 30.34 -2.49 10.14
CA THR A 471 29.66 -3.43 9.24
C THR A 471 28.27 -2.94 8.84
N ALA A 472 27.73 -3.47 7.75
CA ALA A 472 26.33 -3.27 7.36
C ALA A 472 25.47 -4.36 8.03
N LEU A 473 24.40 -3.97 8.71
CA LEU A 473 23.54 -4.88 9.48
C LEU A 473 22.50 -5.59 8.60
N THR A 474 22.24 -5.08 7.41
CA THR A 474 21.35 -5.67 6.40
C THR A 474 21.72 -5.14 5.01
N ASP A 475 21.26 -5.83 3.98
CA ASP A 475 21.35 -5.38 2.59
C ASP A 475 20.28 -4.33 2.24
N TYR A 476 19.36 -4.03 3.16
CA TYR A 476 18.36 -2.99 3.00
C TYR A 476 18.98 -1.59 3.11
N ILE A 477 18.66 -0.73 2.14
CA ILE A 477 19.12 0.66 2.10
C ILE A 477 18.20 1.62 2.88
N ALA A 478 16.98 1.21 3.24
CA ALA A 478 16.08 2.05 4.03
C ALA A 478 16.63 2.33 5.44
N GLU A 479 16.43 3.55 5.90
CA GLU A 479 16.79 3.97 7.25
C GLU A 479 15.91 3.32 8.31
N GLY A 480 16.49 3.13 9.49
CA GLY A 480 15.74 2.73 10.69
C GLY A 480 15.32 1.26 10.75
N TRP A 481 15.80 0.39 9.86
CA TRP A 481 15.56 -1.05 10.00
C TRP A 481 16.14 -1.55 11.31
N TYR A 482 17.42 -1.23 11.57
CA TYR A 482 18.05 -1.26 12.88
C TYR A 482 18.27 0.17 13.39
N THR A 483 18.08 0.38 14.68
CA THR A 483 18.11 1.71 15.31
C THR A 483 18.89 1.75 16.61
N TYR A 484 19.02 0.60 17.28
CA TYR A 484 19.62 0.50 18.61
C TYR A 484 20.77 -0.49 18.62
N ALA A 485 21.84 -0.17 19.33
CA ALA A 485 22.98 -1.06 19.55
C ALA A 485 23.45 -0.99 20.99
N VAL A 486 23.73 -2.14 21.60
CA VAL A 486 24.23 -2.23 22.98
C VAL A 486 25.31 -3.30 23.11
N GLU A 487 26.35 -3.01 23.86
CA GLU A 487 27.42 -3.97 24.17
C GLU A 487 27.13 -4.69 25.49
N ILE A 488 27.09 -6.03 25.44
CA ILE A 488 26.97 -6.90 26.61
C ILE A 488 28.01 -8.02 26.46
N ASN A 489 28.89 -8.18 27.46
CA ASN A 489 29.91 -9.22 27.50
C ASN A 489 30.81 -9.29 26.24
N GLY A 490 31.21 -8.13 25.71
CA GLY A 490 32.08 -8.00 24.54
C GLY A 490 31.41 -8.34 23.20
N CYS A 491 30.09 -8.43 23.17
CA CYS A 491 29.30 -8.57 21.94
C CYS A 491 28.36 -7.36 21.80
N ILE A 492 28.24 -6.83 20.60
CA ILE A 492 27.31 -5.74 20.27
C ILE A 492 26.03 -6.36 19.72
N TYR A 493 24.89 -6.03 20.32
CA TYR A 493 23.57 -6.50 19.94
C TYR A 493 22.81 -5.35 19.28
N CYS A 494 22.54 -5.48 17.99
CA CYS A 494 21.81 -4.49 17.21
C CYS A 494 20.33 -4.90 17.08
N CYS A 495 19.45 -4.03 17.56
CA CYS A 495 18.00 -4.17 17.52
C CYS A 495 17.39 -3.10 16.60
N GLY A 496 16.17 -3.35 16.15
CA GLY A 496 15.58 -2.54 15.10
C GLY A 496 14.09 -2.33 15.22
N ASN A 497 13.63 -1.21 14.65
CA ASN A 497 12.23 -0.85 14.65
C ASN A 497 11.41 -1.78 13.75
N TYR A 498 11.99 -2.21 12.61
CA TYR A 498 11.33 -3.09 11.64
C TYR A 498 11.86 -4.53 11.70
N ALA A 499 13.09 -4.71 12.18
CA ALA A 499 13.72 -6.01 12.30
C ALA A 499 12.96 -6.93 13.28
N GLN A 500 12.72 -8.18 12.85
CA GLN A 500 12.23 -9.27 13.71
C GLN A 500 13.38 -10.23 14.08
N ASP A 501 14.60 -9.69 14.18
CA ASP A 501 15.81 -10.37 14.62
C ASP A 501 16.72 -9.41 15.43
N ILE A 502 17.68 -9.97 16.18
CA ILE A 502 18.81 -9.24 16.77
C ILE A 502 20.09 -9.65 16.04
N VAL A 503 20.85 -8.68 15.56
CA VAL A 503 22.17 -8.94 14.96
C VAL A 503 23.24 -8.86 16.05
N VAL A 504 24.06 -9.90 16.15
CA VAL A 504 25.17 -9.95 17.09
C VAL A 504 26.47 -9.70 16.33
N VAL A 505 27.19 -8.65 16.71
CA VAL A 505 28.48 -8.26 16.17
C VAL A 505 29.56 -8.50 17.23
N LYS A 506 30.63 -9.18 16.85
CA LYS A 506 31.81 -9.40 17.69
C LYS A 506 33.06 -9.30 16.82
N ASP A 507 34.12 -8.69 17.34
CA ASP A 507 35.38 -8.48 16.61
C ASP A 507 35.14 -7.84 15.21
N ASN A 508 34.25 -6.84 15.18
CA ASN A 508 33.82 -6.11 13.99
C ASN A 508 33.16 -6.96 12.88
N ARG A 509 32.58 -8.11 13.22
CA ARG A 509 31.87 -8.98 12.27
C ARG A 509 30.55 -9.48 12.84
N ILE A 510 29.55 -9.65 11.97
CA ILE A 510 28.32 -10.34 12.35
C ILE A 510 28.65 -11.80 12.63
N VAL A 511 28.44 -12.24 13.88
CA VAL A 511 28.69 -13.62 14.31
C VAL A 511 27.41 -14.44 14.44
N LYS A 512 26.26 -13.78 14.61
CA LYS A 512 24.96 -14.46 14.79
C LYS A 512 23.80 -13.52 14.46
N ARG A 513 22.68 -14.11 14.00
CA ARG A 513 21.34 -13.49 14.00
C ARG A 513 20.43 -14.29 14.92
N ILE A 514 19.69 -13.60 15.78
CA ILE A 514 18.72 -14.19 16.70
C ILE A 514 17.33 -13.89 16.16
N GLU A 515 16.79 -14.85 15.42
CA GLU A 515 15.48 -14.73 14.78
C GLU A 515 14.34 -14.83 15.81
N PHE A 516 13.34 -13.98 15.68
CA PHE A 516 12.10 -14.09 16.45
C PHE A 516 11.05 -14.93 15.72
N LYS A 517 9.94 -15.23 16.41
CA LYS A 517 8.74 -15.77 15.75
C LYS A 517 8.20 -14.72 14.79
N ASN A 518 8.11 -15.04 13.50
CA ASN A 518 7.53 -14.14 12.52
C ASN A 518 6.03 -13.95 12.80
N LYS A 519 5.67 -12.84 13.48
CA LYS A 519 4.30 -12.56 13.94
C LYS A 519 3.59 -11.54 13.07
N ILE A 520 4.35 -10.63 12.48
CA ILE A 520 3.81 -9.60 11.59
C ILE A 520 4.45 -9.73 10.23
N SER A 521 3.63 -9.68 9.19
CA SER A 521 4.15 -9.75 7.83
C SER A 521 4.87 -8.47 7.42
N ARG A 522 4.42 -7.32 7.95
CA ARG A 522 4.82 -5.96 7.55
C ARG A 522 4.59 -4.98 8.70
N SER A 523 5.28 -3.85 8.63
CA SER A 523 5.19 -2.70 9.57
C SER A 523 6.16 -2.73 10.74
N LYS A 524 6.27 -1.58 11.41
CA LYS A 524 7.19 -1.37 12.53
C LYS A 524 6.89 -2.32 13.68
N ALA A 525 7.81 -3.24 13.93
CA ALA A 525 7.70 -4.29 14.94
C ALA A 525 7.84 -3.72 16.35
N PHE A 526 8.86 -2.88 16.57
CA PHE A 526 9.27 -2.37 17.88
C PHE A 526 9.50 -0.85 17.83
N TYR A 527 9.33 -0.19 18.97
CA TYR A 527 9.56 1.27 19.08
C TYR A 527 10.54 1.69 20.18
N ALA A 528 10.80 0.81 21.15
CA ALA A 528 11.75 1.07 22.24
C ALA A 528 12.53 -0.20 22.61
N PHE A 529 13.73 -0.01 23.17
CA PHE A 529 14.67 -1.07 23.51
C PHE A 529 15.26 -0.77 24.87
N HIS A 530 15.33 -1.75 25.77
CA HIS A 530 15.86 -1.56 27.12
C HIS A 530 16.82 -2.67 27.49
N THR A 531 17.76 -2.38 28.39
CA THR A 531 18.64 -3.40 28.98
C THR A 531 18.49 -3.44 30.49
N TYR A 532 18.51 -4.64 31.04
CA TYR A 532 18.51 -4.86 32.48
C TYR A 532 19.34 -6.11 32.80
N GLY A 533 20.46 -5.92 33.51
CA GLY A 533 21.47 -6.95 33.65
C GLY A 533 22.00 -7.39 32.29
N GLU A 534 22.01 -8.70 32.04
CA GLU A 534 22.47 -9.31 30.79
C GLU A 534 21.31 -9.65 29.84
N CYS A 535 20.16 -8.98 30.00
CA CYS A 535 18.97 -9.15 29.18
C CYS A 535 18.66 -7.89 28.36
N ILE A 536 18.15 -8.11 27.14
CA ILE A 536 17.65 -7.08 26.23
C ILE A 536 16.13 -7.23 26.12
N TYR A 537 15.40 -6.13 26.23
CA TYR A 537 13.95 -6.07 26.15
C TYR A 537 13.54 -5.20 24.96
N LEU A 538 12.73 -5.74 24.06
CA LEU A 538 12.21 -5.03 22.89
C LEU A 538 10.72 -4.77 23.09
N ILE A 539 10.32 -3.50 23.00
CA ILE A 539 8.97 -3.05 23.28
C ILE A 539 8.21 -2.92 21.96
N PRO A 540 7.09 -3.65 21.78
CA PRO A 540 6.46 -3.76 20.48
C PRO A 540 5.57 -2.57 20.17
N GLU A 541 5.57 -2.20 18.90
CA GLU A 541 4.55 -1.37 18.29
C GLU A 541 3.46 -2.30 17.73
N LEU A 542 3.80 -3.07 16.69
CA LEU A 542 2.85 -4.03 16.09
C LEU A 542 3.15 -5.49 16.38
N TYR A 543 4.37 -5.85 16.80
CA TYR A 543 4.81 -7.24 16.95
C TYR A 543 3.96 -8.09 17.93
N GLY A 544 3.32 -7.48 18.92
CA GLY A 544 2.33 -8.14 19.79
C GLY A 544 2.85 -8.58 21.16
N SER A 545 4.15 -8.80 21.31
CA SER A 545 4.77 -9.25 22.56
C SER A 545 5.96 -8.40 22.95
N ILE A 546 6.17 -8.18 24.24
CA ILE A 546 7.48 -7.78 24.74
C ILE A 546 8.41 -8.96 24.52
N VAL A 547 9.55 -8.70 23.87
CA VAL A 547 10.56 -9.73 23.60
C VAL A 547 11.72 -9.53 24.55
N LYS A 548 12.03 -10.55 25.35
CA LYS A 548 13.23 -10.61 26.18
C LYS A 548 14.24 -11.54 25.52
N TYR A 549 15.45 -11.06 25.31
CA TYR A 549 16.59 -11.89 24.94
C TYR A 549 17.58 -11.94 26.10
N ASP A 550 17.77 -13.13 26.66
CA ASP A 550 18.78 -13.42 27.67
C ASP A 550 20.10 -13.78 26.98
N THR A 551 21.12 -12.93 27.13
CA THR A 551 22.40 -13.08 26.43
C THR A 551 23.27 -14.21 26.99
N VAL A 552 23.04 -14.64 28.23
CA VAL A 552 23.79 -15.72 28.88
C VAL A 552 23.17 -17.08 28.58
N LEU A 553 21.84 -17.17 28.68
CA LEU A 553 21.10 -18.38 28.38
C LEU A 553 20.89 -18.59 26.87
N ASP A 554 21.20 -17.57 26.05
CA ASP A 554 20.95 -17.55 24.61
C ASP A 554 19.48 -17.89 24.28
N LYS A 555 18.56 -17.22 24.98
CA LYS A 555 17.14 -17.58 24.99
C LYS A 555 16.23 -16.37 24.75
N VAL A 556 15.32 -16.53 23.79
CA VAL A 556 14.24 -15.57 23.53
C VAL A 556 12.97 -15.98 24.31
N THR A 557 12.38 -15.05 25.04
CA THR A 557 11.12 -15.21 25.78
C THR A 557 10.12 -14.13 25.35
N TYR A 558 8.84 -14.51 25.25
CA TYR A 558 7.76 -13.63 24.81
C TYR A 558 6.77 -13.42 25.94
N TYR A 559 6.39 -12.17 26.19
CA TYR A 559 5.34 -11.81 27.14
C TYR A 559 4.18 -11.17 26.38
N ASP A 560 2.98 -11.74 26.52
CA ASP A 560 1.72 -11.34 25.89
C ASP A 560 0.73 -10.85 26.96
N GLY A 561 -0.43 -10.33 26.55
CA GLY A 561 -1.56 -10.07 27.47
C GLY A 561 -1.60 -8.68 28.14
N TYR A 562 -0.88 -7.70 27.61
CA TYR A 562 -0.83 -6.31 28.11
C TYR A 562 -1.33 -5.27 27.09
N LYS A 563 -1.73 -5.69 25.88
CA LYS A 563 -1.75 -4.83 24.68
C LYS A 563 -2.97 -3.90 24.57
N GLU A 564 -4.14 -4.30 25.07
CA GLU A 564 -5.41 -3.57 24.88
C GLU A 564 -5.39 -2.16 25.51
N ASP A 565 -4.50 -1.89 26.48
CA ASP A 565 -4.47 -0.63 27.21
C ASP A 565 -3.32 0.34 26.83
N PHE A 566 -2.24 -0.14 26.19
CA PHE A 566 -0.97 0.62 26.06
C PHE A 566 -0.48 0.86 24.61
N SER A 567 -1.16 0.31 23.61
CA SER A 567 -1.05 0.70 22.21
C SER A 567 -2.46 0.95 21.67
N LYS A 568 -2.84 2.22 21.57
CA LYS A 568 -4.21 2.59 21.16
C LYS A 568 -4.21 3.00 19.70
N ASN A 569 -5.12 2.42 18.92
CA ASN A 569 -5.41 2.89 17.57
C ASN A 569 -6.52 3.94 17.67
N ILE A 570 -6.17 5.20 17.43
CA ILE A 570 -7.12 6.32 17.39
C ILE A 570 -7.11 6.90 15.98
N PHE A 571 -8.27 6.90 15.33
CA PHE A 571 -8.45 7.38 13.94
C PHE A 571 -7.46 6.77 12.93
N GLY A 572 -7.09 5.50 13.10
CA GLY A 572 -6.13 4.82 12.21
C GLY A 572 -4.66 5.07 12.54
N GLN A 573 -4.34 5.76 13.65
CA GLN A 573 -2.98 5.97 14.12
C GLN A 573 -2.69 5.17 15.39
N HIS A 574 -1.59 4.42 15.38
CA HIS A 574 -1.07 3.76 16.57
C HIS A 574 -0.35 4.78 17.45
N LEU A 575 -0.95 5.13 18.59
CA LEU A 575 -0.32 5.97 19.59
C LEU A 575 0.51 5.10 20.54
N LEU A 576 1.69 5.62 20.94
CA LEU A 576 2.67 4.92 21.77
C LEU A 576 3.05 5.81 22.94
N GLY A 577 3.05 5.27 24.14
CA GLY A 577 3.47 6.01 25.32
C GLY A 577 4.95 5.83 25.66
N GLY A 578 5.45 6.71 26.52
CA GLY A 578 6.83 6.70 26.99
C GLY A 578 7.19 5.44 27.76
N THR A 579 8.46 5.05 27.69
CA THR A 579 9.00 3.88 28.41
C THR A 579 10.27 4.24 29.15
N CYS A 580 10.52 3.64 30.31
CA CYS A 580 11.81 3.75 30.99
C CYS A 580 12.07 2.56 31.92
N ILE A 581 13.33 2.41 32.35
CA ILE A 581 13.69 1.54 33.47
C ILE A 581 13.65 2.34 34.77
N TYR A 582 12.87 1.85 35.73
CA TYR A 582 12.87 2.34 37.11
C TYR A 582 13.14 1.16 38.06
N LYS A 583 14.32 1.15 38.69
CA LYS A 583 14.80 0.02 39.50
C LYS A 583 14.74 -1.29 38.70
N ASN A 584 13.94 -2.27 39.13
CA ASN A 584 13.72 -3.55 38.45
C ASN A 584 12.46 -3.57 37.58
N TYR A 585 11.80 -2.43 37.36
CA TYR A 585 10.60 -2.34 36.55
C TYR A 585 10.90 -1.67 35.22
N LEU A 586 10.44 -2.31 34.14
CA LEU A 586 10.21 -1.62 32.88
C LEU A 586 8.83 -0.98 32.94
N LEU A 587 8.79 0.34 32.92
CA LEU A 587 7.56 1.11 32.92
C LEU A 587 7.18 1.44 31.48
N MET A 588 5.90 1.25 31.14
CA MET A 588 5.29 1.67 29.87
C MET A 588 4.05 2.50 30.19
N ALA A 589 4.03 3.75 29.78
CA ALA A 589 2.90 4.62 30.00
C ALA A 589 1.87 4.50 28.87
N SER A 590 0.60 4.77 29.19
CA SER A 590 -0.44 4.92 28.18
C SER A 590 -0.30 6.26 27.44
N PRO A 591 -0.50 6.29 26.11
CA PRO A 591 -0.50 7.53 25.34
C PRO A 591 -1.82 8.33 25.48
N THR A 592 -2.82 7.80 26.18
CA THR A 592 -4.18 8.38 26.20
C THR A 592 -4.72 8.72 27.58
N ASN A 593 -4.19 8.10 28.63
CA ASN A 593 -4.61 8.31 30.01
C ASN A 593 -3.41 8.14 30.96
N HIS A 594 -3.64 8.25 32.28
CA HIS A 594 -2.59 8.17 33.30
C HIS A 594 -2.24 6.75 33.77
N ASP A 595 -2.51 5.74 32.95
CA ASP A 595 -2.16 4.35 33.28
C ASP A 595 -0.68 4.08 32.97
N ILE A 596 -0.05 3.27 33.83
CA ILE A 596 1.29 2.73 33.67
C ILE A 596 1.23 1.21 33.82
N LEU A 597 1.81 0.52 32.85
CA LEU A 597 2.18 -0.88 32.94
C LEU A 597 3.59 -0.98 33.52
N ALA A 598 3.73 -1.55 34.70
CA ALA A 598 5.01 -1.89 35.29
C ALA A 598 5.29 -3.39 35.09
N PHE A 599 6.28 -3.70 34.28
CA PHE A 599 6.77 -5.07 34.08
C PHE A 599 7.95 -5.35 35.01
N ASP A 600 7.73 -6.18 36.03
CA ASP A 600 8.78 -6.62 36.95
C ASP A 600 9.75 -7.56 36.22
N LEU A 601 10.98 -7.09 36.01
CA LEU A 601 12.01 -7.78 35.22
C LEU A 601 12.64 -8.97 35.97
N LEU A 602 12.44 -9.06 37.28
CA LEU A 602 12.92 -10.17 38.12
C LEU A 602 11.86 -11.26 38.28
N LEU A 603 10.59 -10.87 38.40
CA LEU A 603 9.47 -11.80 38.60
C LEU A 603 8.76 -12.18 37.30
N ASP A 604 9.06 -11.49 36.20
CA ASP A 604 8.38 -11.62 34.91
C ASP A 604 6.85 -11.45 35.05
N LYS A 605 6.42 -10.42 35.78
CA LYS A 605 5.00 -10.13 36.06
C LYS A 605 4.60 -8.70 35.73
N PHE A 606 3.38 -8.56 35.22
CA PHE A 606 2.76 -7.27 34.96
C PHE A 606 2.01 -6.74 36.18
N LEU A 607 2.16 -5.44 36.43
CA LEU A 607 1.39 -4.66 37.38
C LEU A 607 0.80 -3.47 36.64
N PHE A 608 -0.51 -3.28 36.77
CA PHE A 608 -1.22 -2.14 36.18
C PHE A 608 -1.45 -1.09 37.25
N ILE A 609 -1.04 0.13 36.98
CA ILE A 609 -1.06 1.25 37.93
C ILE A 609 -1.77 2.42 37.27
N THR A 610 -2.93 2.80 37.78
CA THR A 610 -3.58 4.07 37.42
C THR A 610 -3.06 5.13 38.39
N ILE A 611 -2.35 6.13 37.87
CA ILE A 611 -1.79 7.19 38.70
C ILE A 611 -2.88 8.16 39.17
N GLU A 612 -3.84 8.47 38.30
CA GLU A 612 -4.98 9.36 38.56
C GLU A 612 -6.11 9.01 37.58
N GLU A 613 -7.37 9.11 38.01
CA GLU A 613 -8.52 8.90 37.12
C GLU A 613 -8.59 10.03 36.08
N ALA A 614 -8.53 9.67 34.80
CA ALA A 614 -8.74 10.61 33.70
C ALA A 614 -10.24 10.76 33.42
N SER A 615 -10.67 11.92 32.91
CA SER A 615 -12.02 12.08 32.37
C SER A 615 -12.14 11.32 31.03
N ASP A 616 -13.31 10.73 30.76
CA ASP A 616 -13.54 9.91 29.55
C ASP A 616 -13.35 10.68 28.23
N ASP A 617 -13.41 12.01 28.27
CA ASP A 617 -13.40 12.90 27.09
C ASP A 617 -12.02 13.54 26.79
N GLU A 618 -11.00 13.32 27.62
CA GLU A 618 -9.71 14.03 27.53
C GLU A 618 -8.52 13.07 27.29
N ILE A 619 -7.86 13.21 26.13
CA ILE A 619 -6.58 12.54 25.88
C ILE A 619 -5.53 13.27 26.71
N CYS A 620 -4.95 12.61 27.72
CA CYS A 620 -3.99 13.19 28.69
C CYS A 620 -2.76 12.31 28.95
N GLY A 621 -2.47 11.34 28.08
CA GLY A 621 -1.44 10.33 28.34
C GLY A 621 0.00 10.85 28.34
N CYS A 622 0.96 9.94 28.28
CA CYS A 622 2.38 10.25 28.48
C CYS A 622 3.23 9.90 27.25
N ASN A 623 4.04 10.86 26.79
CA ASN A 623 5.02 10.64 25.72
C ASN A 623 6.40 10.24 26.25
N VAL A 624 6.82 10.77 27.40
CA VAL A 624 8.17 10.54 27.94
C VAL A 624 8.10 10.27 29.44
N LEU A 625 8.74 9.18 29.87
CA LEU A 625 9.02 8.88 31.27
C LEU A 625 10.48 9.18 31.58
N VAL A 626 10.76 9.94 32.64
CA VAL A 626 12.13 10.30 33.03
C VAL A 626 12.37 9.93 34.50
N PRO A 627 13.14 8.86 34.79
CA PRO A 627 13.44 8.48 36.16
C PRO A 627 14.35 9.52 36.83
N ASP A 628 14.03 9.86 38.08
CA ASP A 628 14.78 10.80 38.92
C ASP A 628 15.47 10.03 40.06
N GLU A 629 16.70 9.61 39.82
CA GLU A 629 17.48 8.86 40.82
C GLU A 629 17.75 9.67 42.10
N SER A 630 17.63 11.01 42.05
CA SER A 630 17.97 11.87 43.19
C SER A 630 16.98 11.77 44.35
N ASP A 631 15.71 11.49 44.08
CA ASP A 631 14.67 11.32 45.10
C ASP A 631 13.68 10.18 44.83
N GLY A 632 13.98 9.33 43.84
CA GLY A 632 13.21 8.13 43.55
C GLY A 632 11.87 8.39 42.86
N ALA A 633 11.66 9.56 42.28
CA ALA A 633 10.48 9.89 41.48
C ALA A 633 10.62 9.44 40.02
N VAL A 634 9.51 9.45 39.29
CA VAL A 634 9.44 9.35 37.83
C VAL A 634 8.67 10.56 37.32
N TRP A 635 9.31 11.34 36.45
CA TRP A 635 8.67 12.44 35.75
C TRP A 635 7.93 11.91 34.53
N ILE A 636 6.75 12.48 34.30
CA ILE A 636 5.83 12.09 33.23
C ILE A 636 5.57 13.34 32.42
N LEU A 637 6.09 13.35 31.19
CA LEU A 637 5.85 14.42 30.24
C LEU A 637 4.64 14.06 29.37
N PRO A 638 3.73 15.01 29.14
CA PRO A 638 2.45 14.72 28.54
C PRO A 638 2.58 14.36 27.05
N TYR A 639 1.69 13.49 26.60
CA TYR A 639 1.41 13.23 25.19
C TYR A 639 0.50 14.30 24.61
N ASN A 640 -0.43 14.82 25.41
CA ASN A 640 -1.31 15.91 25.06
C ASN A 640 -1.50 16.83 26.28
N GLY A 641 -1.63 18.13 26.02
CA GLY A 641 -1.65 19.15 27.07
C GLY A 641 -0.25 19.56 27.52
N LYS A 642 -0.18 20.36 28.59
CA LYS A 642 1.08 20.97 29.05
C LYS A 642 1.42 20.64 30.51
N GLU A 643 0.61 19.84 31.17
CA GLU A 643 0.81 19.49 32.57
C GLU A 643 1.93 18.47 32.73
N ILE A 644 2.89 18.79 33.59
CA ILE A 644 4.01 17.92 33.92
C ILE A 644 3.72 17.25 35.25
N ARG A 645 3.91 15.93 35.31
CA ARG A 645 3.65 15.15 36.52
C ARG A 645 4.93 14.58 37.09
N ARG A 646 5.01 14.57 38.41
CA ARG A 646 6.03 13.89 39.19
C ARG A 646 5.38 12.83 40.06
N TRP A 647 5.58 11.57 39.68
CA TRP A 647 5.02 10.42 40.36
C TRP A 647 6.06 9.76 41.25
N TYR A 648 5.67 9.35 42.46
CA TYR A 648 6.51 8.63 43.42
C TYR A 648 6.03 7.17 43.52
N PRO A 649 6.62 6.22 42.77
CA PRO A 649 6.09 4.86 42.65
C PRO A 649 5.88 4.13 43.97
N GLU A 650 6.76 4.35 44.95
CA GLU A 650 6.69 3.67 46.26
C GLU A 650 5.54 4.16 47.14
N SER A 651 5.16 5.43 47.02
CA SER A 651 4.11 6.04 47.86
C SER A 651 2.79 6.24 47.12
N GLY A 652 2.79 6.15 45.79
CA GLY A 652 1.67 6.51 44.94
C GLY A 652 1.41 8.03 44.85
N LYS A 653 2.20 8.87 45.53
CA LYS A 653 2.01 10.33 45.52
C LYS A 653 2.31 10.90 44.13
N VAL A 654 1.51 11.87 43.72
CA VAL A 654 1.66 12.62 42.47
C VAL A 654 1.73 14.10 42.78
N GLN A 655 2.60 14.81 42.07
CA GLN A 655 2.65 16.27 42.04
C GLN A 655 2.47 16.74 40.60
N VAL A 656 1.62 17.74 40.39
CA VAL A 656 1.29 18.30 39.08
C VAL A 656 1.87 19.71 38.99
N TYR A 657 2.46 20.03 37.84
CA TYR A 657 2.97 21.35 37.50
C TYR A 657 2.30 21.82 36.21
N ASP A 658 1.53 22.91 36.29
CA ASP A 658 0.67 23.43 35.23
C ASP A 658 1.00 24.90 34.86
N ASN A 659 1.95 25.51 35.57
CA ASN A 659 2.38 26.90 35.44
C ASN A 659 3.32 27.14 34.24
N ILE A 660 2.95 26.61 33.08
CA ILE A 660 3.73 26.69 31.85
C ILE A 660 3.73 28.14 31.32
N PRO A 661 4.90 28.70 30.92
CA PRO A 661 4.97 30.05 30.41
C PRO A 661 4.04 30.30 29.22
N ALA A 662 3.33 31.44 29.20
CA ALA A 662 2.37 31.78 28.15
C ALA A 662 2.99 31.84 26.73
N ALA A 663 4.31 32.03 26.63
CA ALA A 663 5.04 32.02 25.37
C ALA A 663 5.27 30.61 24.79
N PHE A 664 4.97 29.55 25.54
CA PHE A 664 5.12 28.17 25.10
C PHE A 664 3.89 27.69 24.30
N SER A 665 4.14 27.26 23.07
CA SER A 665 3.13 26.70 22.17
C SER A 665 3.69 25.51 21.40
N CYS A 666 2.81 24.59 21.02
CA CYS A 666 3.16 23.45 20.18
C CYS A 666 2.55 23.62 18.78
N ALA A 667 3.25 23.12 17.78
CA ALA A 667 2.77 23.07 16.41
C ALA A 667 3.14 21.73 15.77
N GLU A 668 2.20 21.13 15.04
CA GLU A 668 2.43 19.90 14.29
C GLU A 668 3.63 20.06 13.36
N PHE A 669 4.57 19.11 13.43
CA PHE A 669 5.79 19.14 12.64
C PHE A 669 5.55 19.22 11.12
N GLN A 670 4.51 18.55 10.63
CA GLN A 670 4.24 18.37 9.21
C GLN A 670 3.64 19.62 8.55
N ASN A 671 2.70 20.31 9.21
CA ASN A 671 1.93 21.39 8.60
C ASN A 671 1.95 22.70 9.41
N GLY A 672 2.55 22.70 10.61
CA GLY A 672 2.67 23.87 11.49
C GLY A 672 1.38 24.28 12.18
N LYS A 673 0.33 23.46 12.17
CA LYS A 673 -0.94 23.71 12.86
C LYS A 673 -0.72 23.69 14.37
N ILE A 674 -1.24 24.71 15.06
CA ILE A 674 -1.17 24.79 16.53
C ILE A 674 -1.90 23.58 17.13
N THR A 675 -1.25 22.96 18.09
CA THR A 675 -1.73 21.75 18.78
C THR A 675 -1.27 21.77 20.23
N GLU A 676 -1.77 20.84 21.04
CA GLU A 676 -1.29 20.56 22.39
C GLU A 676 -0.58 19.20 22.48
N LEU A 677 -0.48 18.49 21.35
CA LEU A 677 0.20 17.21 21.27
C LEU A 677 1.72 17.35 21.36
N LEU A 678 2.34 16.33 21.95
CA LEU A 678 3.76 16.03 21.91
C LEU A 678 4.68 17.24 22.22
N PRO A 679 4.50 17.93 23.36
CA PRO A 679 5.28 19.13 23.68
C PRO A 679 6.78 18.85 23.83
N PHE A 680 7.17 17.72 24.42
CA PHE A 680 8.55 17.43 24.82
C PHE A 680 9.07 16.09 24.28
N SER A 681 10.35 16.06 23.92
CA SER A 681 11.07 14.88 23.41
C SER A 681 11.84 14.13 24.49
N SER A 682 12.37 14.85 25.47
CA SER A 682 13.24 14.33 26.53
C SER A 682 13.40 15.36 27.66
N ALA A 683 13.98 14.96 28.79
CA ALA A 683 14.41 15.90 29.83
C ALA A 683 15.72 15.47 30.49
N ALA A 684 16.51 16.47 30.88
CA ALA A 684 17.67 16.33 31.76
C ALA A 684 17.28 16.69 33.19
N VAL A 685 17.77 15.93 34.17
CA VAL A 685 17.36 16.04 35.57
C VAL A 685 18.60 16.15 36.47
N SER A 686 18.58 17.09 37.42
CA SER A 686 19.56 17.25 38.50
C SER A 686 18.86 17.25 39.85
N ARG A 687 19.59 17.43 40.97
CA ARG A 687 18.94 17.57 42.29
C ARG A 687 18.00 18.76 42.38
N ARG A 688 18.30 19.86 41.70
CA ARG A 688 17.54 21.11 41.81
C ARG A 688 16.65 21.38 40.60
N TYR A 689 17.10 21.04 39.40
CA TYR A 689 16.44 21.44 38.17
C TYR A 689 16.02 20.25 37.31
N MET A 690 15.05 20.50 36.44
CA MET A 690 14.77 19.67 35.27
C MET A 690 14.68 20.57 34.04
N VAL A 691 15.38 20.22 32.97
CA VAL A 691 15.33 20.93 31.69
C VAL A 691 14.69 20.02 30.66
N MET A 692 13.60 20.47 30.04
CA MET A 692 12.84 19.71 29.06
C MET A 692 13.15 20.20 27.65
N SER A 693 13.46 19.26 26.76
CA SER A 693 13.69 19.51 25.34
C SER A 693 12.38 19.45 24.56
N PRO A 694 12.13 20.40 23.64
CA PRO A 694 10.91 20.40 22.83
C PRO A 694 10.91 19.32 21.74
N LEU A 695 9.75 18.67 21.59
CA LEU A 695 9.40 17.87 20.41
C LEU A 695 8.61 18.77 19.43
N TRP A 696 7.30 18.94 19.62
CA TRP A 696 6.49 19.91 18.88
C TRP A 696 6.40 21.27 19.57
N GLY A 697 6.92 21.39 20.79
CA GLY A 697 7.05 22.65 21.51
C GLY A 697 7.99 23.64 20.81
N ASN A 698 7.78 24.93 21.06
CA ASN A 698 8.54 25.99 20.43
C ASN A 698 9.85 26.36 21.15
N ARG A 699 10.06 25.91 22.40
CA ARG A 699 11.17 26.32 23.28
C ARG A 699 11.51 25.24 24.31
N PHE A 700 12.71 25.33 24.88
CA PHE A 700 13.10 24.57 26.07
C PHE A 700 12.50 25.20 27.33
N LEU A 701 12.17 24.37 28.32
CA LEU A 701 11.66 24.82 29.61
C LEU A 701 12.54 24.28 30.75
N LYS A 702 12.73 25.08 31.80
CA LYS A 702 13.45 24.71 33.02
C LYS A 702 12.50 24.79 34.22
N LEU A 703 12.44 23.71 34.99
CA LEU A 703 11.67 23.59 36.23
C LEU A 703 12.63 23.64 37.42
N ASP A 704 12.42 24.56 38.36
CA ASP A 704 13.06 24.52 39.70
C ASP A 704 12.22 23.61 40.61
N LYS A 705 12.78 22.49 41.03
CA LYS A 705 12.08 21.49 41.86
C LYS A 705 11.73 22.02 43.25
N ALA A 706 12.46 23.01 43.76
CA ALA A 706 12.24 23.56 45.09
C ALA A 706 11.08 24.56 45.12
N SER A 707 10.97 25.42 44.11
CA SER A 707 9.87 26.41 44.02
C SER A 707 8.66 25.91 43.23
N GLY A 708 8.86 24.94 42.33
CA GLY A 708 7.89 24.51 41.33
C GLY A 708 7.72 25.50 40.17
N GLU A 709 8.59 26.50 40.05
CA GLU A 709 8.54 27.49 38.97
C GLU A 709 9.03 26.87 37.65
N ILE A 710 8.26 27.06 36.57
CA ILE A 710 8.66 26.74 35.21
C ILE A 710 8.97 28.02 34.45
N SER A 711 10.18 28.11 33.90
CA SER A 711 10.62 29.24 33.08
C SER A 711 11.17 28.77 31.73
N VAL A 712 11.33 29.70 30.79
CA VAL A 712 12.02 29.41 29.53
C VAL A 712 13.50 29.21 29.82
N TRP A 713 14.06 28.12 29.34
CA TRP A 713 15.50 27.87 29.45
C TRP A 713 16.24 28.49 28.27
N GLU A 714 17.16 29.41 28.57
CA GLU A 714 18.07 30.00 27.59
C GLU A 714 19.51 29.66 27.99
N PRO A 715 20.14 28.64 27.37
CA PRO A 715 21.53 28.29 27.67
C PRO A 715 22.49 29.41 27.26
N GLY A 716 23.70 29.40 27.84
CA GLY A 716 24.74 30.41 27.54
C GLY A 716 25.17 30.48 26.07
N LEU A 717 24.88 29.45 25.27
CA LEU A 717 25.04 29.40 23.82
C LEU A 717 23.67 29.26 23.17
N LYS A 718 23.35 30.14 22.21
CA LYS A 718 22.07 30.10 21.51
C LYS A 718 22.01 28.93 20.52
N LEU A 719 21.12 27.98 20.79
CA LEU A 719 20.77 26.90 19.86
C LEU A 719 19.88 27.43 18.71
N PRO A 720 19.98 26.88 17.49
CA PRO A 720 19.12 27.30 16.38
C PRO A 720 17.64 26.93 16.62
N ASP A 721 16.75 27.86 16.31
CA ASP A 721 15.29 27.67 16.45
C ASP A 721 14.69 26.80 15.32
N LYS A 722 15.41 26.67 14.19
CA LYS A 722 15.02 25.93 12.99
C LYS A 722 16.23 25.21 12.40
N PRO A 723 16.03 24.15 11.59
CA PRO A 723 17.12 23.50 10.87
C PRO A 723 17.94 24.50 10.05
N LEU A 724 19.27 24.44 10.19
CA LEU A 724 20.21 25.25 9.42
C LEU A 724 20.35 24.78 7.97
N SER A 725 19.90 23.57 7.68
CA SER A 725 19.94 22.95 6.36
C SER A 725 18.71 22.09 6.14
N CYS A 726 18.29 21.98 4.87
CA CYS A 726 17.23 21.06 4.46
C CYS A 726 17.59 19.58 4.69
N TYR A 727 18.88 19.26 4.79
CA TYR A 727 19.39 17.93 5.13
C TYR A 727 19.28 17.58 6.62
N TYR A 728 18.88 18.52 7.48
CA TYR A 728 18.82 18.33 8.94
C TYR A 728 17.38 18.19 9.45
N HIS A 729 16.44 17.90 8.56
CA HIS A 729 15.02 17.84 8.88
C HIS A 729 14.72 16.71 9.89
N ASN A 730 14.15 17.07 11.04
CA ASN A 730 13.76 16.11 12.09
C ASN A 730 12.60 16.65 12.91
N SER A 731 11.71 15.76 13.36
CA SER A 731 10.56 16.15 14.21
C SER A 731 10.98 16.58 15.61
N ASN A 732 12.12 16.10 16.10
CA ASN A 732 12.74 16.57 17.33
C ASN A 732 13.62 17.80 17.06
N ARG A 733 13.60 18.78 17.96
CA ARG A 733 14.57 19.88 17.93
C ARG A 733 15.89 19.52 18.59
N ALA A 734 15.80 18.83 19.72
CA ALA A 734 16.95 18.30 20.41
C ALA A 734 16.57 17.07 21.26
N ILE A 735 17.58 16.38 21.77
CA ILE A 735 17.43 15.28 22.71
C ILE A 735 18.54 15.32 23.76
N PHE A 736 18.16 15.18 25.04
CA PHE A 736 19.11 14.98 26.13
C PHE A 736 19.53 13.52 26.21
N ILE A 737 20.81 13.28 26.43
CA ILE A 737 21.42 11.96 26.56
C ILE A 737 22.19 11.92 27.87
N ALA A 738 21.95 10.89 28.69
CA ALA A 738 22.71 10.69 29.92
C ALA A 738 24.19 10.41 29.60
N PRO A 739 25.16 11.07 30.27
CA PRO A 739 26.58 10.85 30.01
C PRO A 739 27.06 9.49 30.54
N ILE A 740 28.23 9.06 30.07
CA ILE A 740 28.94 7.87 30.54
C ILE A 740 29.63 8.16 31.88
N GLY A 741 29.53 7.23 32.85
CA GLY A 741 30.29 7.24 34.12
C GLY A 741 29.53 7.70 35.38
N GLU A 742 29.99 7.23 36.56
CA GLU A 742 29.36 7.46 37.88
C GLU A 742 29.56 8.88 38.45
N GLU A 743 30.55 9.65 37.96
CA GLU A 743 30.90 10.96 38.53
C GLU A 743 29.85 12.06 38.28
N ASN A 744 28.91 11.88 37.33
CA ASN A 744 28.22 13.01 36.69
C ASN A 744 26.77 13.29 37.15
N VAL A 745 26.12 12.37 37.89
CA VAL A 745 24.80 12.64 38.48
C VAL A 745 24.90 13.68 39.61
N GLN A 746 26.08 13.82 40.22
CA GLN A 746 26.34 14.85 41.24
C GLN A 746 26.53 16.26 40.66
N ASP A 747 27.04 16.38 39.43
CA ASP A 747 27.43 17.67 38.82
C ASP A 747 26.40 18.23 37.82
N ALA A 748 25.24 17.60 37.65
CA ALA A 748 24.18 18.04 36.73
C ALA A 748 24.62 18.17 35.26
N VAL A 749 25.60 17.36 34.85
CA VAL A 749 26.16 17.38 33.48
C VAL A 749 25.41 16.38 32.60
N TRP A 750 24.97 16.84 31.43
CA TRP A 750 24.25 16.08 30.42
C TRP A 750 24.84 16.32 29.03
N LEU A 751 24.57 15.40 28.10
CA LEU A 751 24.77 15.64 26.68
C LEU A 751 23.44 16.09 26.05
N LEU A 752 23.51 17.02 25.11
CA LEU A 752 22.37 17.53 24.37
C LEU A 752 22.72 17.51 22.88
N PHE A 753 22.01 16.70 22.10
CA PHE A 753 22.15 16.70 20.65
C PHE A 753 21.07 17.59 20.04
N SER A 754 21.48 18.62 19.29
CA SER A 754 20.59 19.52 18.55
C SER A 754 20.42 18.99 17.13
N TYR A 755 19.19 18.67 16.74
CA TYR A 755 18.90 18.20 15.38
C TYR A 755 18.99 19.35 14.37
N ASN A 756 18.75 20.59 14.80
CA ASN A 756 18.69 21.75 13.91
C ASN A 756 20.07 22.15 13.33
N ASP A 757 21.16 21.88 14.04
CA ASP A 757 22.55 22.08 13.56
C ASP A 757 23.36 20.77 13.53
N ARG A 758 22.74 19.64 13.90
CA ARG A 758 23.36 18.31 14.00
C ARG A 758 24.61 18.30 14.90
N THR A 759 24.59 19.08 15.98
CA THR A 759 25.73 19.30 16.86
C THR A 759 25.47 18.75 18.26
N LEU A 760 26.49 18.16 18.86
CA LEU A 760 26.46 17.64 20.24
C LEU A 760 26.99 18.72 21.20
N TYR A 761 26.32 18.86 22.32
CA TYR A 761 26.70 19.80 23.37
C TYR A 761 26.85 19.07 24.70
N LYS A 762 27.85 19.45 25.48
CA LYS A 762 27.94 19.15 26.91
C LYS A 762 27.31 20.30 27.68
N VAL A 763 26.33 20.00 28.51
CA VAL A 763 25.50 20.99 29.22
C VAL A 763 25.54 20.70 30.72
N ASN A 764 25.79 21.71 31.54
CA ASN A 764 25.49 21.67 32.96
C ASN A 764 24.17 22.39 33.20
N ILE A 765 23.13 21.66 33.60
CA ILE A 765 21.78 22.24 33.75
C ILE A 765 21.60 23.05 35.04
N ASP A 766 22.54 22.97 35.98
CA ASP A 766 22.53 23.78 37.21
C ASP A 766 23.21 25.14 36.98
N THR A 767 24.32 25.17 36.25
CA THR A 767 25.08 26.41 35.95
C THR A 767 24.71 27.06 34.62
N ASP A 768 23.94 26.37 33.77
CA ASP A 768 23.60 26.76 32.39
C ASP A 768 24.82 26.88 31.46
N GLU A 769 25.97 26.33 31.88
CA GLU A 769 27.17 26.21 31.06
C GLU A 769 26.95 25.19 29.94
N ILE A 770 27.34 25.57 28.72
CA ILE A 770 27.21 24.75 27.54
C ILE A 770 28.49 24.83 26.72
N THR A 771 28.97 23.69 26.24
CA THR A 771 30.18 23.58 25.41
C THR A 771 29.90 22.65 24.25
N GLU A 772 30.27 23.07 23.05
CA GLU A 772 30.17 22.26 21.84
C GLU A 772 31.16 21.09 21.88
N MET A 773 30.70 19.92 21.48
CA MET A 773 31.47 18.68 21.38
C MET A 773 31.49 18.26 19.91
N PRO A 774 32.66 17.93 19.33
CA PRO A 774 32.73 17.51 17.94
C PRO A 774 32.13 16.10 17.80
N ILE A 775 31.27 15.90 16.80
CA ILE A 775 30.97 14.57 16.24
C ILE A 775 31.66 14.52 14.89
N GLU A 776 32.55 13.55 14.69
CA GLU A 776 33.35 13.46 13.47
C GLU A 776 33.22 12.09 12.81
N PHE A 777 33.11 12.13 11.49
CA PHE A 777 33.19 10.97 10.61
C PHE A 777 34.29 11.22 9.57
N ASP A 778 34.98 10.16 9.15
CA ASP A 778 35.86 10.25 7.97
C ASP A 778 34.99 10.32 6.70
N ILE A 779 35.07 11.44 5.97
CA ILE A 779 34.27 11.66 4.76
C ILE A 779 34.59 10.63 3.67
N GLY A 780 35.85 10.19 3.58
CA GLY A 780 36.26 9.16 2.63
C GLY A 780 35.59 7.81 2.92
N GLU A 781 35.59 7.42 4.20
CA GLU A 781 34.91 6.22 4.70
C GLU A 781 33.39 6.30 4.50
N LEU A 782 32.77 7.44 4.82
CA LEU A 782 31.34 7.66 4.57
C LEU A 782 30.99 7.49 3.09
N LYS A 783 31.77 8.07 2.18
CA LYS A 783 31.56 7.92 0.73
C LYS A 783 31.78 6.49 0.26
N GLN A 784 32.79 5.79 0.79
CA GLN A 784 33.06 4.39 0.47
C GLN A 784 31.89 3.49 0.86
N HIS A 785 31.18 3.84 1.92
CA HIS A 785 30.06 3.08 2.45
C HIS A 785 28.70 3.76 2.19
N ALA A 786 28.60 4.73 1.29
CA ALA A 786 27.32 5.38 0.98
C ALA A 786 26.36 4.40 0.27
N CYS A 787 25.05 4.57 0.52
CA CYS A 787 24.02 3.79 -0.16
C CYS A 787 23.87 4.24 -1.62
N GLY A 788 24.00 3.30 -2.57
CA GLY A 788 23.59 3.48 -3.95
C GLY A 788 22.25 2.80 -4.23
N PHE A 789 22.10 2.22 -5.42
CA PHE A 789 20.95 1.38 -5.76
C PHE A 789 20.94 0.09 -4.93
N GLY A 790 19.80 -0.23 -4.33
CA GLY A 790 19.66 -1.43 -3.52
C GLY A 790 18.22 -1.72 -3.15
N ARG A 791 18.02 -2.81 -2.39
CA ARG A 791 16.69 -3.15 -1.88
C ARG A 791 16.31 -2.14 -0.81
N TYR A 792 15.20 -1.42 -0.96
CA TYR A 792 14.82 -0.41 0.03
C TYR A 792 14.36 -1.07 1.33
N THR A 793 13.25 -1.80 1.27
CA THR A 793 12.78 -2.66 2.36
C THR A 793 12.34 -4.02 1.81
N HIS A 794 11.75 -4.86 2.64
CA HIS A 794 11.05 -6.04 2.16
C HIS A 794 9.88 -5.67 1.22
N GLU A 795 9.18 -4.56 1.51
CA GLU A 795 8.02 -4.07 0.76
C GLU A 795 8.43 -3.33 -0.50
N LEU A 796 9.40 -2.42 -0.40
CA LEU A 796 9.82 -1.55 -1.50
C LEU A 796 11.10 -2.08 -2.13
N LYS A 797 11.04 -2.36 -3.44
CA LYS A 797 11.86 -3.41 -4.03
C LYS A 797 13.29 -3.03 -4.37
N TYR A 798 13.49 -2.09 -5.27
CA TYR A 798 14.83 -1.70 -5.71
C TYR A 798 14.80 -0.25 -6.18
N CYS A 799 15.59 0.60 -5.55
CA CYS A 799 15.68 2.02 -5.91
C CYS A 799 16.98 2.61 -5.36
N MET A 800 17.21 3.89 -5.68
CA MET A 800 18.14 4.77 -4.98
C MET A 800 17.30 5.86 -4.32
N VAL A 801 17.72 6.32 -3.13
CA VAL A 801 17.06 7.44 -2.44
C VAL A 801 18.00 8.62 -2.40
N GLU A 802 17.46 9.79 -2.71
CA GLU A 802 18.17 11.05 -2.62
C GLU A 802 18.66 11.30 -1.20
N ASN A 803 19.92 11.67 -1.09
CA ASN A 803 20.55 11.99 0.19
C ASN A 803 21.74 12.92 -0.04
N VAL A 804 22.46 13.23 1.04
CA VAL A 804 23.60 14.16 1.02
C VAL A 804 24.75 13.74 0.08
N PHE A 805 24.83 12.46 -0.29
CA PHE A 805 25.85 11.92 -1.18
C PHE A 805 25.37 11.66 -2.62
N ASN A 806 24.07 11.52 -2.80
CA ASN A 806 23.44 11.19 -4.08
C ASN A 806 22.28 12.16 -4.30
N SER A 807 22.59 13.35 -4.81
CA SER A 807 21.58 14.36 -5.17
C SER A 807 20.90 14.02 -6.50
N LEU A 808 19.79 14.70 -6.81
CA LEU A 808 19.18 14.61 -8.14
C LEU A 808 20.19 14.98 -9.26
N SER A 809 21.05 15.98 -9.06
CA SER A 809 22.07 16.34 -10.06
C SER A 809 23.06 15.21 -10.31
N ASP A 810 23.54 14.56 -9.24
CA ASP A 810 24.46 13.41 -9.36
C ASP A 810 23.81 12.26 -10.12
N PHE A 811 22.50 12.05 -9.96
CA PHE A 811 21.74 11.06 -10.71
C PHE A 811 21.63 11.40 -12.20
N LEU A 812 21.35 12.65 -12.55
CA LEU A 812 21.23 13.08 -13.95
C LEU A 812 22.57 13.01 -14.69
N GLU A 813 23.68 13.27 -14.00
CA GLU A 813 25.05 13.25 -14.53
C GLU A 813 25.70 11.86 -14.51
N ASP A 814 24.99 10.81 -14.06
CA ASP A 814 25.52 9.46 -13.82
C ASP A 814 26.71 9.41 -12.81
N ASN A 815 26.83 10.43 -11.94
CA ASN A 815 27.90 10.67 -10.96
C ASN A 815 27.63 10.14 -9.53
N THR A 816 26.54 9.39 -9.34
CA THR A 816 26.16 8.78 -8.04
C THR A 816 27.25 7.88 -7.43
N ILE A 817 27.27 7.76 -6.11
CA ILE A 817 28.17 6.89 -5.35
C ILE A 817 27.46 5.68 -4.74
N GLY A 818 28.24 4.67 -4.36
CA GLY A 818 27.74 3.38 -3.90
C GLY A 818 27.42 2.44 -5.08
N THR A 819 26.54 1.48 -4.82
CA THR A 819 26.12 0.48 -5.82
C THR A 819 25.45 1.14 -7.04
N LYS A 820 25.90 0.78 -8.24
CA LYS A 820 25.33 1.25 -9.51
C LYS A 820 24.06 0.47 -9.86
N PHE A 821 23.21 1.08 -10.69
CA PHE A 821 21.98 0.46 -11.17
C PHE A 821 22.25 -0.88 -11.88
N ASP A 822 21.54 -1.93 -11.47
CA ASP A 822 21.53 -3.22 -12.17
C ASP A 822 20.10 -3.64 -12.53
N LYS A 823 19.82 -3.67 -13.83
CA LYS A 823 18.50 -4.03 -14.38
C LYS A 823 18.04 -5.42 -13.94
N LYS A 824 18.96 -6.39 -13.80
CA LYS A 824 18.60 -7.75 -13.39
C LYS A 824 18.13 -7.78 -11.94
N SER A 825 18.84 -7.09 -11.05
CA SER A 825 18.50 -6.95 -9.64
C SER A 825 17.15 -6.25 -9.46
N GLU A 826 16.87 -5.22 -10.26
CA GLU A 826 15.57 -4.53 -10.23
C GLU A 826 14.42 -5.48 -10.62
N ILE A 827 14.51 -6.11 -11.79
CA ILE A 827 13.47 -7.06 -12.24
C ILE A 827 13.31 -8.18 -11.21
N MET A 828 14.40 -8.74 -10.69
CA MET A 828 14.35 -9.79 -9.67
C MET A 828 13.63 -9.34 -8.40
N ALA A 829 13.89 -8.13 -7.91
CA ALA A 829 13.22 -7.59 -6.73
C ALA A 829 11.72 -7.36 -6.97
N PHE A 830 11.34 -6.86 -8.15
CA PHE A 830 9.94 -6.64 -8.50
C PHE A 830 9.17 -7.92 -8.83
N ASN A 831 9.85 -9.01 -9.22
CA ASN A 831 9.21 -10.33 -9.41
C ASN A 831 8.65 -10.91 -8.11
N GLU A 832 9.15 -10.48 -6.95
CA GLU A 832 8.58 -10.91 -5.67
C GLU A 832 7.14 -10.42 -5.50
N ILE A 833 6.79 -9.24 -6.05
CA ILE A 833 5.44 -8.64 -5.93
C ILE A 833 4.56 -8.90 -7.16
N VAL A 834 5.00 -9.71 -8.11
CA VAL A 834 4.20 -10.07 -9.29
C VAL A 834 4.40 -11.54 -9.64
N ALA A 835 3.36 -12.36 -9.46
CA ALA A 835 3.42 -13.79 -9.77
C ALA A 835 3.62 -14.06 -11.27
N ASN A 836 3.15 -13.15 -12.13
CA ASN A 836 3.41 -13.21 -13.57
C ASN A 836 3.92 -11.88 -14.13
N ASN A 837 5.17 -11.88 -14.59
CA ASN A 837 5.91 -10.72 -15.08
C ASN A 837 6.34 -10.85 -16.56
N ASP A 838 5.89 -11.89 -17.27
CA ASP A 838 6.31 -12.18 -18.65
C ASP A 838 5.50 -11.39 -19.71
N GLY A 839 4.43 -10.71 -19.28
CA GLY A 839 3.48 -9.99 -20.12
C GLY A 839 2.29 -10.82 -20.58
N THR A 840 2.03 -11.97 -19.95
CA THR A 840 0.93 -12.89 -20.32
C THR A 840 -0.12 -13.07 -19.22
N CYS A 841 -0.20 -12.17 -18.23
CA CYS A 841 -1.16 -12.28 -17.12
C CYS A 841 -2.59 -12.40 -17.66
N GLY A 842 -2.98 -11.54 -18.59
CA GLY A 842 -4.32 -11.53 -19.17
C GLY A 842 -4.67 -12.82 -19.92
N GLN A 843 -3.69 -13.41 -20.63
CA GLN A 843 -3.86 -14.71 -21.28
C GLN A 843 -4.11 -15.81 -20.25
N LYS A 844 -3.26 -15.90 -19.21
CA LYS A 844 -3.41 -16.92 -18.16
C LYS A 844 -4.73 -16.76 -17.39
N VAL A 845 -5.17 -15.53 -17.14
CA VAL A 845 -6.48 -15.23 -16.53
C VAL A 845 -7.61 -15.74 -17.42
N HIS A 846 -7.59 -15.43 -18.72
CA HIS A 846 -8.59 -15.92 -19.66
C HIS A 846 -8.65 -17.45 -19.68
N GLU A 847 -7.50 -18.13 -19.84
CA GLU A 847 -7.40 -19.59 -19.83
C GLU A 847 -7.99 -20.21 -18.55
N PHE A 848 -7.65 -19.66 -17.38
CA PHE A 848 -8.18 -20.12 -16.10
C PHE A 848 -9.70 -19.96 -16.02
N ILE A 849 -10.24 -18.81 -16.43
CA ILE A 849 -11.68 -18.55 -16.35
C ILE A 849 -12.45 -19.46 -17.31
N MET A 850 -11.93 -19.70 -18.52
CA MET A 850 -12.53 -20.65 -19.47
C MET A 850 -12.55 -22.07 -18.91
N GLU A 851 -11.47 -22.52 -18.26
CA GLU A 851 -11.43 -23.81 -17.56
C GLU A 851 -12.54 -23.89 -16.48
N LYS A 852 -12.68 -22.87 -15.64
CA LYS A 852 -13.72 -22.84 -14.59
C LYS A 852 -15.13 -22.83 -15.15
N LEU A 853 -15.34 -22.16 -16.27
CA LEU A 853 -16.63 -22.12 -16.95
C LEU A 853 -17.02 -23.51 -17.51
N GLU A 854 -16.06 -24.26 -18.05
CA GLU A 854 -16.29 -25.66 -18.44
C GLU A 854 -16.64 -26.56 -17.24
N PHE A 855 -15.93 -26.44 -16.12
CA PHE A 855 -16.21 -27.23 -14.92
C PHE A 855 -17.59 -26.95 -14.32
N LYS A 856 -18.04 -25.70 -14.28
CA LYS A 856 -19.40 -25.34 -13.81
C LYS A 856 -20.51 -25.96 -14.65
N THR A 857 -20.24 -26.36 -15.90
CA THR A 857 -21.24 -26.91 -16.81
C THR A 857 -21.29 -28.44 -16.83
N LYS A 858 -20.25 -29.11 -16.32
CA LYS A 858 -20.23 -30.58 -16.15
C LYS A 858 -20.91 -31.04 -14.85
N ARG A 859 -21.17 -30.11 -13.92
CA ARG A 859 -21.99 -30.33 -12.72
C ARG A 859 -23.41 -29.85 -12.98
#